data_AF-A0A2E0X8J0-F1
#
_entry.id   AF-A0A2E0X8J0-F1
#
_cell.length_a   1.000
_cell.length_b   1.000
_cell.length_c   1.000
_cell.angle_alpha   90.00
_cell.angle_beta   90.00
_cell.angle_gamma   90.00
#
_symmetry.space_group_name_H-M   'P 1'
#
loop_
_entity.id
_entity.type
_entity.pdbx_description
1 polymer ?
#
loop_
_entity_poly.entity_id
_entity_poly.type
_entity_poly.pdbx_seq_one_letter_code
_entity_poly.pdbx_strand_id
1 'polypeptide(L)'
;MGPLLRCVPAFCGFVASVAVWLAPWHSCPLRAAERPNIVLIFSDDAGYADFGFSSAHLGKTTEFKTPNLDRLASQSVFATQAYVTCSICAVSRAGMLTGRYQQRFGFHYNAQADDLPYEGVPEGETLLFEQLKSQGYSTAAIGKWHIGEQPQWTPQNQGVDHFFGMLGGGHNYFYTPTANAIRRNEDLVNWAAEPSFNKIAPDPTRGRELTDAFGDEASQYIAAHAGEAEPFFLYLAPNSPHNPFEAKAADLAQFNNTSLSGTRKTIAAMTYALDRAVGNVLARLDDPNGDGDLSDSIADNTIVIFTNDNGGASIDYSNGPLAGLKGSAGEGGVRVPTLIRAPGLASGTYDQQISTLDFFATFVAAAGGVPASNLDGVDLLPYLNGTASGVPHEYLFQHNLENFSSVQDGQWKLVKSQAFAQWKLHRLNADGSGEDVDLAAQYPEKVAELVRAFVDFEVQTEKGVNTRPTKYHPGNTFVFRDEQPYAVIGWSNAGGWINEAGQPTGIGRNDSTSRFVGVFKPNNSKNYTAYGNTTRAASHAPQVVAAGRPDLPGLNEFMMNELRLAGSFTSTVDRTATIQSNPLLLVDSPEGRVAQIGLHATDDSPTGAMTYFVKSDLELYNDVHIVGDGDVNFEINGQIRDFYAPRSIIKEGSSRVTLTGDNTFGGDLQILAGSVTVAGAEARVRKARGLSVAAGAEYRQTDGEAAYDSVTIEPGGQFQLLGGKFEAAAIFGDFVNAGARFAMGRTTGVTTVAGDFTQTGGSLDMEIGGAELGGDYDHLSVAGTLSVAGSLRVSLLDGFQPFVGDAFWLFDATAIDGSFAALKLPDLATGLTWNTSQLLSRGVVRVQPAGGTLLLSANFDGEGEVDAADLEIWQTWYGKRTSRGDADGDFLVTGRDFLAWQAPTGASASAVPEPGAVSEVIGLTAAGGGMRMLGRRRPKSSRHSTAAALLDDDLARA
;
A
#
# COMPACT_ATOMS: atom_id res chain seq x y z
N MET A 1 19.37 -55.76 6.72
CA MET A 1 20.80 -56.03 6.46
C MET A 1 21.50 -54.68 6.45
N GLY A 2 22.39 -54.41 7.42
CA GLY A 2 23.12 -53.13 7.59
C GLY A 2 24.31 -52.98 6.62
N PRO A 3 25.34 -52.12 6.87
CA PRO A 3 25.78 -51.61 8.19
C PRO A 3 26.35 -50.15 8.25
N LEU A 4 26.26 -49.49 9.43
CA LEU A 4 27.32 -49.13 10.42
C LEU A 4 28.09 -47.80 10.22
N LEU A 5 27.90 -46.89 11.20
CA LEU A 5 28.79 -45.78 11.58
C LEU A 5 29.82 -46.24 12.65
N ARG A 6 31.04 -45.69 12.57
CA ARG A 6 31.99 -45.51 13.69
C ARG A 6 32.91 -44.31 13.42
N CYS A 7 33.09 -43.42 14.41
CA CYS A 7 34.39 -43.14 15.05
C CYS A 7 34.29 -42.06 16.16
N VAL A 8 35.13 -42.25 17.18
CA VAL A 8 35.33 -41.59 18.50
C VAL A 8 36.85 -41.20 18.49
N PRO A 9 37.38 -40.14 19.17
CA PRO A 9 37.66 -40.23 20.62
C PRO A 9 37.76 -38.94 21.47
N ALA A 10 37.74 -39.21 22.79
CA ALA A 10 37.88 -38.33 23.94
C ALA A 10 39.32 -37.85 24.20
N PHE A 11 39.47 -36.77 24.99
CA PHE A 11 40.61 -36.59 25.90
C PHE A 11 40.24 -35.72 27.12
N CYS A 12 40.74 -36.11 28.29
CA CYS A 12 40.48 -35.51 29.61
C CYS A 12 41.52 -34.46 30.02
N GLY A 13 41.09 -33.47 30.83
CA GLY A 13 41.70 -33.15 32.12
C GLY A 13 42.45 -31.82 32.28
N PHE A 14 41.92 -30.90 33.11
CA PHE A 14 42.61 -30.40 34.32
C PHE A 14 41.66 -29.62 35.24
N VAL A 15 41.75 -29.87 36.55
CA VAL A 15 40.99 -29.23 37.63
C VAL A 15 41.89 -28.23 38.35
N ALA A 16 41.39 -27.02 38.60
CA ALA A 16 41.93 -26.12 39.62
C ALA A 16 40.77 -25.47 40.39
N SER A 17 40.72 -25.77 41.69
CA SER A 17 39.71 -25.29 42.64
C SER A 17 40.03 -23.88 43.10
N VAL A 18 39.04 -22.97 43.03
CA VAL A 18 39.01 -21.74 43.83
C VAL A 18 37.64 -21.67 44.49
N ALA A 19 37.62 -21.83 45.80
CA ALA A 19 36.43 -21.61 46.63
C ALA A 19 36.25 -20.09 46.83
N VAL A 20 35.16 -19.54 46.30
CA VAL A 20 34.66 -18.21 46.67
C VAL A 20 33.32 -18.40 47.37
N TRP A 21 33.23 -17.78 48.55
CA TRP A 21 32.06 -17.74 49.42
C TRP A 21 30.88 -17.10 48.68
N LEU A 22 29.82 -17.88 48.43
CA LEU A 22 28.52 -17.34 48.05
C LEU A 22 27.63 -17.27 49.30
N ALA A 23 27.38 -16.06 49.76
CA ALA A 23 26.22 -15.77 50.59
C ALA A 23 24.95 -16.19 49.81
N PRO A 24 23.90 -16.71 50.48
CA PRO A 24 22.65 -16.97 49.80
C PRO A 24 22.00 -15.63 49.47
N TRP A 25 22.20 -15.16 48.23
CA TRP A 25 21.19 -14.33 47.61
C TRP A 25 19.93 -15.18 47.54
N HIS A 26 18.92 -14.79 48.29
CA HIS A 26 17.55 -15.20 48.00
C HIS A 26 17.22 -14.66 46.61
N SER A 27 17.54 -15.45 45.60
CA SER A 27 16.89 -15.36 44.30
C SER A 27 15.42 -15.63 44.58
N CYS A 28 14.63 -14.56 44.68
CA CYS A 28 13.19 -14.66 44.50
C CYS A 28 13.00 -15.34 43.14
N PRO A 29 12.40 -16.54 43.06
CA PRO A 29 12.14 -17.13 41.76
C PRO A 29 11.18 -16.19 41.05
N LEU A 30 11.58 -15.66 39.90
CA LEU A 30 10.61 -15.12 38.93
C LEU A 30 9.62 -16.26 38.67
N ARG A 31 8.43 -16.16 39.27
CA ARG A 31 7.28 -16.99 38.92
C ARG A 31 7.10 -16.80 37.41
N ALA A 32 7.13 -17.89 36.64
CA ALA A 32 6.67 -17.85 35.26
C ALA A 32 5.34 -17.09 35.26
N ALA A 33 5.23 -16.02 34.45
CA ALA A 33 4.09 -15.11 34.51
C ALA A 33 2.80 -15.93 34.47
N GLU A 34 2.00 -15.85 35.54
CA GLU A 34 0.72 -16.52 35.57
C GLU A 34 -0.14 -15.87 34.50
N ARG A 35 -0.77 -16.69 33.65
CA ARG A 35 -1.69 -16.20 32.62
C ARG A 35 -2.80 -15.41 33.31
N PRO A 36 -3.01 -14.13 32.97
CA PRO A 36 -3.96 -13.31 33.68
C PRO A 36 -5.40 -13.64 33.28
N ASN A 37 -6.35 -13.38 34.18
CA ASN A 37 -7.76 -13.28 33.78
C ASN A 37 -7.95 -12.05 32.89
N ILE A 38 -8.99 -12.04 32.08
CA ILE A 38 -9.27 -10.95 31.14
C ILE A 38 -10.73 -10.53 31.29
N VAL A 39 -10.95 -9.24 31.56
CA VAL A 39 -12.27 -8.60 31.61
C VAL A 39 -12.30 -7.45 30.59
N LEU A 40 -13.11 -7.61 29.56
CA LEU A 40 -13.40 -6.57 28.58
C LEU A 40 -14.80 -6.01 28.82
N ILE A 41 -14.87 -4.75 29.23
CA ILE A 41 -16.10 -3.99 29.45
C ILE A 41 -16.33 -3.09 28.25
N PHE A 42 -17.45 -3.28 27.56
CA PHE A 42 -17.72 -2.68 26.25
C PHE A 42 -19.11 -2.02 26.23
N SER A 43 -19.17 -0.71 26.51
CA SER A 43 -20.44 0.04 26.50
C SER A 43 -20.98 0.30 25.09
N ASP A 44 -22.18 0.90 25.00
CA ASP A 44 -22.92 1.08 23.75
C ASP A 44 -23.41 2.53 23.60
N ASP A 45 -22.95 3.23 22.56
CA ASP A 45 -23.29 4.64 22.22
C ASP A 45 -22.85 5.71 23.24
N ALA A 46 -21.91 5.44 24.14
CA ALA A 46 -21.49 6.45 25.12
C ALA A 46 -20.76 7.65 24.46
N GLY A 47 -21.02 8.87 24.94
CA GLY A 47 -20.27 10.04 24.51
C GLY A 47 -18.84 10.04 25.06
N TYR A 48 -17.86 10.44 24.25
CA TYR A 48 -16.45 10.47 24.67
C TYR A 48 -16.22 11.30 25.95
N ALA A 49 -16.94 12.42 26.12
CA ALA A 49 -16.86 13.30 27.29
C ALA A 49 -17.95 13.02 28.34
N ASP A 50 -18.68 11.91 28.27
CA ASP A 50 -19.72 11.55 29.23
C ASP A 50 -19.17 10.87 30.50
N PHE A 51 -17.85 10.75 30.62
CA PHE A 51 -17.17 10.18 31.78
C PHE A 51 -16.30 11.21 32.50
N GLY A 52 -16.18 11.08 33.82
CA GLY A 52 -15.37 11.97 34.67
C GLY A 52 -13.91 12.03 34.22
N PHE A 53 -13.25 10.87 34.11
CA PHE A 53 -11.85 10.75 33.66
C PHE A 53 -11.59 11.36 32.27
N SER A 54 -12.49 11.12 31.32
CA SER A 54 -12.32 11.60 29.94
C SER A 54 -12.57 13.11 29.84
N SER A 55 -13.61 13.61 30.53
CA SER A 55 -13.84 15.06 30.65
C SER A 55 -12.67 15.77 31.32
N ALA A 56 -12.09 15.20 32.38
CA ALA A 56 -10.94 15.77 33.07
C ALA A 56 -9.72 15.89 32.15
N HIS A 57 -9.45 14.87 31.32
CA HIS A 57 -8.39 14.93 30.32
C HIS A 57 -8.59 16.06 29.29
N LEU A 58 -9.84 16.30 28.88
CA LEU A 58 -10.19 17.42 28.00
C LEU A 58 -10.15 18.79 28.70
N GLY A 59 -9.75 18.85 29.98
CA GLY A 59 -9.78 20.08 30.77
C GLY A 59 -11.20 20.58 31.06
N LYS A 60 -12.20 19.70 31.01
CA LYS A 60 -13.62 20.00 31.20
C LYS A 60 -14.14 19.40 32.51
N THR A 61 -15.24 19.94 32.99
CA THR A 61 -16.05 19.33 34.06
C THR A 61 -17.33 18.76 33.46
N THR A 62 -17.76 17.61 33.98
CA THR A 62 -19.05 17.01 33.64
C THR A 62 -19.89 16.82 34.90
N GLU A 63 -21.21 16.95 34.76
CA GLU A 63 -22.17 16.65 35.84
C GLU A 63 -22.53 15.15 35.89
N PHE A 64 -22.03 14.35 34.93
CA PHE A 64 -22.15 12.89 34.94
C PHE A 64 -21.32 12.32 36.10
N LYS A 65 -21.84 11.26 36.72
CA LYS A 65 -21.22 10.62 37.88
C LYS A 65 -20.71 9.25 37.48
N THR A 66 -19.39 9.06 37.49
CA THR A 66 -18.73 7.79 37.13
C THR A 66 -17.63 7.40 38.12
N PRO A 67 -17.91 7.36 39.44
CA PRO A 67 -16.88 7.20 40.46
C PRO A 67 -16.10 5.87 40.37
N ASN A 68 -16.71 4.78 39.90
CA ASN A 68 -16.01 3.49 39.77
C ASN A 68 -15.08 3.48 38.56
N LEU A 69 -15.53 4.04 37.43
CA LEU A 69 -14.69 4.22 36.26
C LEU A 69 -13.58 5.26 36.49
N ASP A 70 -13.84 6.31 37.26
CA ASP A 70 -12.81 7.28 37.66
C ASP A 70 -11.77 6.64 38.60
N ARG A 71 -12.21 5.74 39.49
CA ARG A 71 -11.30 4.91 40.30
C ARG A 71 -10.47 4.00 39.39
N LEU A 72 -11.09 3.29 38.44
CA LEU A 72 -10.38 2.46 37.48
C LEU A 72 -9.36 3.28 36.69
N ALA A 73 -9.72 4.49 36.24
CA ALA A 73 -8.81 5.36 35.51
C ALA A 73 -7.55 5.72 36.31
N SER A 74 -7.66 5.91 37.62
CA SER A 74 -6.49 6.16 38.49
C SER A 74 -5.49 4.99 38.57
N GLN A 75 -5.94 3.79 38.20
CA GLN A 75 -5.18 2.54 38.22
C GLN A 75 -4.81 2.03 36.83
N SER A 76 -5.18 2.77 35.79
CA SER A 76 -5.09 2.34 34.39
C SER A 76 -4.21 3.28 33.59
N VAL A 77 -3.79 2.82 32.41
CA VAL A 77 -3.46 3.71 31.31
C VAL A 77 -4.76 4.20 30.69
N PHE A 78 -4.94 5.52 30.60
CA PHE A 78 -5.96 6.12 29.76
C PHE A 78 -5.40 6.34 28.35
N ALA A 79 -5.89 5.56 27.38
CA ALA A 79 -5.53 5.69 25.99
C ALA A 79 -6.39 6.80 25.35
N THR A 80 -5.79 7.96 25.12
CA THR A 80 -6.54 9.16 24.70
C THR A 80 -6.88 9.12 23.22
N GLN A 81 -6.17 8.33 22.42
CA GLN A 81 -6.35 8.16 20.98
C GLN A 81 -6.73 6.71 20.64
N ALA A 82 -7.79 6.21 21.28
CA ALA A 82 -8.33 4.87 21.01
C ALA A 82 -9.48 4.93 20.02
N TYR A 83 -9.40 4.09 18.98
CA TYR A 83 -10.32 4.10 17.85
C TYR A 83 -11.07 2.77 17.70
N VAL A 84 -12.37 2.85 17.44
CA VAL A 84 -13.12 1.71 16.91
C VAL A 84 -12.91 1.58 15.40
N THR A 85 -13.11 0.37 14.88
CA THR A 85 -12.95 0.09 13.44
C THR A 85 -14.10 0.57 12.57
N CYS A 86 -15.23 0.93 13.19
CA CYS A 86 -16.38 1.55 12.54
C CYS A 86 -17.22 2.29 13.58
N SER A 87 -17.82 3.42 13.22
CA SER A 87 -18.74 4.16 14.09
C SER A 87 -20.15 3.53 14.17
N ILE A 88 -20.28 2.22 13.98
CA ILE A 88 -21.54 1.48 13.96
C ILE A 88 -21.34 0.17 14.73
N CYS A 89 -22.30 -0.15 15.62
CA CYS A 89 -22.13 -1.15 16.67
C CYS A 89 -21.79 -2.58 16.20
N ALA A 90 -22.60 -3.25 15.37
CA ALA A 90 -22.30 -4.63 14.94
C ALA A 90 -20.97 -4.71 14.18
N VAL A 91 -20.75 -3.73 13.30
CA VAL A 91 -19.56 -3.59 12.45
C VAL A 91 -18.29 -3.40 13.30
N SER A 92 -18.35 -2.56 14.34
CA SER A 92 -17.24 -2.39 15.29
C SER A 92 -17.00 -3.65 16.13
N ARG A 93 -18.06 -4.34 16.56
CA ARG A 93 -17.95 -5.58 17.36
C ARG A 93 -17.32 -6.70 16.54
N ALA A 94 -17.71 -6.84 15.28
CA ALA A 94 -17.13 -7.79 14.35
C ALA A 94 -15.62 -7.55 14.19
N GLY A 95 -15.19 -6.29 13.98
CA GLY A 95 -13.77 -5.97 13.86
C GLY A 95 -12.99 -6.28 15.14
N MET A 96 -13.46 -5.79 16.29
CA MET A 96 -12.81 -6.02 17.58
C MET A 96 -12.69 -7.51 17.93
N LEU A 97 -13.77 -8.28 17.77
CA LEU A 97 -13.80 -9.69 18.17
C LEU A 97 -13.04 -10.61 17.22
N THR A 98 -12.70 -10.17 16.00
CA THR A 98 -11.87 -10.91 15.05
C THR A 98 -10.42 -10.40 15.00
N GLY A 99 -10.14 -9.20 15.53
CA GLY A 99 -8.83 -8.56 15.41
C GLY A 99 -8.48 -8.17 13.97
N ARG A 100 -9.46 -8.16 13.06
CA ARG A 100 -9.32 -7.84 11.64
C ARG A 100 -10.32 -6.77 11.23
N TYR A 101 -9.93 -5.91 10.30
CA TYR A 101 -10.87 -5.00 9.67
C TYR A 101 -12.01 -5.79 9.03
N GLN A 102 -13.22 -5.55 9.52
CA GLN A 102 -14.40 -6.30 9.17
C GLN A 102 -14.79 -6.25 7.69
N GLN A 103 -14.28 -5.25 6.98
CA GLN A 103 -14.39 -5.10 5.54
C GLN A 103 -13.64 -6.21 4.79
N ARG A 104 -12.54 -6.75 5.35
CA ARG A 104 -11.73 -7.84 4.77
C ARG A 104 -12.44 -9.20 4.75
N PHE A 105 -13.57 -9.32 5.45
CA PHE A 105 -14.43 -10.50 5.41
C PHE A 105 -15.88 -10.12 5.12
N GLY A 106 -16.11 -8.92 4.58
CA GLY A 106 -17.40 -8.55 4.01
C GLY A 106 -18.48 -8.20 5.03
N PHE A 107 -18.12 -7.83 6.26
CA PHE A 107 -19.05 -7.33 7.27
C PHE A 107 -18.99 -5.80 7.31
N HIS A 108 -19.83 -5.15 6.49
CA HIS A 108 -19.70 -3.70 6.22
C HIS A 108 -20.75 -2.83 6.93
N TYR A 109 -21.92 -3.37 7.21
CA TYR A 109 -23.08 -2.62 7.69
C TYR A 109 -23.95 -3.47 8.62
N ASN A 110 -24.76 -2.80 9.43
CA ASN A 110 -25.81 -3.51 10.16
C ASN A 110 -26.90 -3.98 9.19
N ALA A 111 -27.45 -5.16 9.41
CA ALA A 111 -28.55 -5.69 8.63
C ALA A 111 -29.82 -4.82 8.77
N GLN A 112 -30.57 -4.69 7.67
CA GLN A 112 -31.89 -4.06 7.69
C GLN A 112 -32.94 -5.03 8.27
N ALA A 113 -34.05 -4.50 8.79
CA ALA A 113 -35.04 -5.28 9.55
C ALA A 113 -35.64 -6.49 8.79
N ASP A 114 -35.79 -6.38 7.47
CA ASP A 114 -36.27 -7.46 6.58
C ASP A 114 -35.16 -8.46 6.18
N ASP A 115 -33.90 -8.13 6.46
CA ASP A 115 -32.74 -8.98 6.22
C ASP A 115 -32.38 -9.86 7.43
N LEU A 116 -32.77 -9.43 8.63
CA LEU A 116 -32.65 -10.23 9.84
C LEU A 116 -33.37 -11.59 9.68
N PRO A 117 -32.86 -12.67 10.31
CA PRO A 117 -31.70 -12.72 11.20
C PRO A 117 -30.38 -13.04 10.47
N TYR A 118 -30.27 -12.81 9.16
CA TYR A 118 -29.12 -13.25 8.36
C TYR A 118 -27.89 -12.32 8.47
N GLU A 119 -27.81 -11.59 9.57
CA GLU A 119 -26.62 -10.86 9.98
C GLU A 119 -25.66 -11.79 10.70
N GLY A 120 -24.39 -11.83 10.32
CA GLY A 120 -23.40 -12.58 11.07
C GLY A 120 -21.98 -12.50 10.56
N VAL A 121 -21.02 -12.73 11.46
CA VAL A 121 -19.61 -12.89 11.10
C VAL A 121 -19.45 -14.19 10.32
N PRO A 122 -18.83 -14.20 9.12
CA PRO A 122 -18.66 -15.41 8.33
C PRO A 122 -17.95 -16.53 9.11
N GLU A 123 -18.39 -17.78 8.94
CA GLU A 123 -17.87 -18.96 9.67
C GLU A 123 -16.38 -19.24 9.40
N GLY A 124 -15.78 -18.60 8.39
CA GLY A 124 -14.34 -18.69 8.13
C GLY A 124 -13.47 -17.81 9.04
N GLU A 125 -14.08 -16.89 9.80
CA GLU A 125 -13.38 -16.01 10.73
C GLU A 125 -13.34 -16.62 12.13
N THR A 126 -12.18 -16.54 12.78
CA THR A 126 -12.00 -16.98 14.17
C THR A 126 -12.23 -15.83 15.13
N LEU A 127 -13.11 -16.02 16.10
CA LEU A 127 -13.34 -15.03 17.15
C LEU A 127 -12.33 -15.18 18.29
N LEU A 128 -12.13 -14.07 19.00
CA LEU A 128 -11.29 -13.98 20.19
C LEU A 128 -11.64 -15.03 21.25
N PHE A 129 -12.93 -15.32 21.40
CA PHE A 129 -13.43 -16.36 22.30
C PHE A 129 -12.90 -17.74 21.94
N GLU A 130 -12.99 -18.14 20.68
CA GLU A 130 -12.46 -19.43 20.20
C GLU A 130 -10.94 -19.50 20.40
N GLN A 131 -10.26 -18.39 20.09
CA GLN A 131 -8.81 -18.32 20.24
C GLN A 131 -8.38 -18.43 21.71
N LEU A 132 -9.02 -17.71 22.64
CA LEU A 132 -8.69 -17.81 24.08
C LEU A 132 -9.09 -19.17 24.66
N LYS A 133 -10.22 -19.73 24.23
CA LYS A 133 -10.62 -21.09 24.59
C LYS A 133 -9.58 -22.12 24.16
N SER A 134 -8.97 -21.96 22.97
CA SER A 134 -7.86 -22.81 22.53
C SER A 134 -6.61 -22.68 23.41
N GLN A 135 -6.46 -21.58 24.14
CA GLN A 135 -5.42 -21.37 25.15
C GLN A 135 -5.84 -21.87 26.56
N GLY A 136 -6.99 -22.51 26.69
CA GLY A 136 -7.49 -23.08 27.95
C GLY A 136 -8.10 -22.03 28.89
N TYR A 137 -8.70 -20.98 28.33
CA TYR A 137 -9.54 -20.05 29.09
C TYR A 137 -10.99 -20.54 29.12
N SER A 138 -11.66 -20.40 30.25
CA SER A 138 -13.13 -20.40 30.30
C SER A 138 -13.65 -19.07 29.75
N THR A 139 -14.74 -19.09 28.98
CA THR A 139 -15.20 -17.88 28.28
C THR A 139 -16.64 -17.48 28.60
N ALA A 140 -16.88 -16.19 28.79
CA ALA A 140 -18.20 -15.64 29.03
C ALA A 140 -18.49 -14.38 28.22
N ALA A 141 -19.71 -14.29 27.69
CA ALA A 141 -20.27 -13.08 27.10
C ALA A 141 -21.58 -12.70 27.82
N ILE A 142 -21.62 -11.50 28.39
CA ILE A 142 -22.75 -11.01 29.17
C ILE A 142 -23.22 -9.69 28.57
N GLY A 143 -24.47 -9.62 28.11
CA GLY A 143 -25.06 -8.45 27.46
C GLY A 143 -25.24 -8.60 25.94
N LYS A 144 -24.88 -7.58 25.17
CA LYS A 144 -25.15 -7.45 23.74
C LYS A 144 -24.12 -8.19 22.90
N TRP A 145 -24.62 -9.12 22.06
CA TRP A 145 -23.81 -9.85 21.08
C TRP A 145 -23.69 -9.08 19.77
N HIS A 146 -24.81 -8.94 19.04
CA HIS A 146 -24.97 -8.15 17.80
C HIS A 146 -23.98 -8.47 16.68
N ILE A 147 -23.50 -9.71 16.62
CA ILE A 147 -22.68 -10.22 15.50
C ILE A 147 -23.22 -11.55 14.94
N GLY A 148 -24.48 -11.86 15.28
CA GLY A 148 -25.32 -12.82 14.59
C GLY A 148 -26.39 -13.48 15.46
N GLU A 149 -27.51 -13.84 14.83
CA GLU A 149 -28.68 -14.42 15.53
C GLU A 149 -29.01 -15.85 15.09
N GLN A 150 -28.48 -16.30 13.96
CA GLN A 150 -28.69 -17.66 13.44
C GLN A 150 -27.87 -18.68 14.25
N PRO A 151 -28.28 -19.97 14.28
CA PRO A 151 -27.60 -21.00 15.05
C PRO A 151 -26.08 -21.02 14.88
N GLN A 152 -25.55 -20.92 13.66
CA GLN A 152 -24.10 -20.94 13.41
C GLN A 152 -23.33 -19.72 13.96
N TRP A 153 -24.04 -18.62 14.28
CA TRP A 153 -23.46 -17.37 14.78
C TRP A 153 -23.87 -17.06 16.23
N THR A 154 -24.49 -18.02 16.93
CA THR A 154 -24.77 -17.84 18.36
C THR A 154 -23.45 -17.90 19.15
N PRO A 155 -23.39 -17.24 20.33
CA PRO A 155 -22.19 -17.23 21.15
C PRO A 155 -21.60 -18.63 21.41
N GLN A 156 -22.46 -19.63 21.66
CA GLN A 156 -22.05 -21.00 21.97
C GLN A 156 -21.27 -21.65 20.82
N ASN A 157 -21.61 -21.31 19.58
CA ASN A 157 -20.94 -21.82 18.39
C ASN A 157 -19.74 -20.97 17.97
N GLN A 158 -19.45 -19.89 18.70
CA GLN A 158 -18.30 -19.01 18.47
C GLN A 158 -17.44 -18.91 19.73
N GLY A 159 -17.31 -20.02 20.44
CA GLY A 159 -16.34 -20.19 21.53
C GLY A 159 -16.76 -19.66 22.90
N VAL A 160 -18.03 -19.28 23.12
CA VAL A 160 -18.53 -18.82 24.42
C VAL A 160 -19.10 -19.97 25.26
N ASP A 161 -18.56 -20.21 26.46
CA ASP A 161 -19.06 -21.22 27.40
C ASP A 161 -20.29 -20.74 28.20
N HIS A 162 -20.28 -19.47 28.60
CA HIS A 162 -21.36 -18.86 29.40
C HIS A 162 -21.94 -17.61 28.72
N PHE A 163 -23.21 -17.66 28.34
CA PHE A 163 -23.91 -16.50 27.79
C PHE A 163 -25.10 -16.08 28.65
N PHE A 164 -25.20 -14.78 28.91
CA PHE A 164 -26.40 -14.18 29.49
C PHE A 164 -26.65 -12.80 28.86
N GLY A 165 -27.61 -12.70 27.95
CA GLY A 165 -27.70 -11.48 27.15
C GLY A 165 -28.67 -11.53 25.97
N MET A 166 -28.47 -10.61 25.03
CA MET A 166 -29.29 -10.47 23.82
C MET A 166 -28.45 -10.68 22.56
N LEU A 167 -29.02 -11.37 21.58
CA LEU A 167 -28.35 -11.59 20.29
C LEU A 167 -28.40 -10.35 19.38
N GLY A 168 -29.53 -9.62 19.41
CA GLY A 168 -29.76 -8.45 18.55
C GLY A 168 -29.13 -7.14 19.04
N GLY A 169 -29.44 -6.06 18.33
CA GLY A 169 -28.77 -4.76 18.47
C GLY A 169 -29.13 -3.89 19.67
N GLY A 170 -30.07 -4.30 20.51
CA GLY A 170 -30.49 -3.54 21.70
C GLY A 170 -31.69 -4.18 22.37
N HIS A 171 -32.03 -3.69 23.56
CA HIS A 171 -33.15 -4.21 24.35
C HIS A 171 -33.69 -3.14 25.31
N ASN A 172 -34.94 -3.28 25.75
CA ASN A 172 -35.47 -2.46 26.84
C ASN A 172 -34.72 -2.75 28.15
N TYR A 173 -34.56 -1.74 29.00
CA TYR A 173 -33.84 -1.88 30.27
C TYR A 173 -34.71 -2.46 31.38
N PHE A 174 -36.04 -2.41 31.20
CA PHE A 174 -37.01 -2.94 32.14
C PHE A 174 -37.85 -4.03 31.49
N TYR A 175 -38.20 -5.05 32.28
CA TYR A 175 -38.85 -6.24 31.77
C TYR A 175 -40.24 -5.94 31.20
N THR A 176 -40.45 -6.36 29.95
CA THR A 176 -41.78 -6.45 29.34
C THR A 176 -41.95 -7.82 28.71
N PRO A 177 -43.06 -8.55 28.99
CA PRO A 177 -43.28 -9.87 28.39
C PRO A 177 -43.28 -9.86 26.86
N THR A 178 -43.72 -8.76 26.25
CA THR A 178 -43.89 -8.63 24.80
C THR A 178 -42.61 -8.28 24.04
N ALA A 179 -41.53 -7.90 24.72
CA ALA A 179 -40.26 -7.54 24.09
C ALA A 179 -39.06 -8.32 24.67
N ASN A 180 -39.30 -9.46 25.30
CA ASN A 180 -38.24 -10.28 25.88
C ASN A 180 -37.39 -10.98 24.80
N ALA A 181 -36.12 -10.63 24.72
CA ALA A 181 -35.12 -11.32 23.88
C ALA A 181 -33.85 -11.71 24.67
N ILE A 182 -33.93 -11.81 26.00
CA ILE A 182 -32.80 -12.22 26.83
C ILE A 182 -32.69 -13.74 26.86
N ARG A 183 -31.47 -14.23 26.68
CA ARG A 183 -31.13 -15.65 26.71
C ARG A 183 -30.14 -15.96 27.82
N ARG A 184 -30.25 -17.17 28.36
CA ARG A 184 -29.17 -17.85 29.08
C ARG A 184 -28.73 -19.01 28.21
N ASN A 185 -27.48 -18.96 27.76
CA ASN A 185 -26.98 -19.85 26.72
C ASN A 185 -27.91 -19.82 25.48
N GLU A 186 -28.42 -20.99 25.08
CA GLU A 186 -29.31 -21.11 23.92
C GLU A 186 -30.78 -20.75 24.25
N ASP A 187 -31.15 -20.73 25.53
CA ASP A 187 -32.54 -20.65 25.96
C ASP A 187 -33.01 -19.21 26.17
N LEU A 188 -34.16 -18.84 25.61
CA LEU A 188 -34.87 -17.61 25.99
C LEU A 188 -35.39 -17.77 27.43
N VAL A 189 -35.07 -16.81 28.29
CA VAL A 189 -35.41 -16.86 29.72
C VAL A 189 -36.37 -15.76 30.11
N ASN A 190 -37.22 -16.01 31.11
CA ASN A 190 -37.93 -14.93 31.80
C ASN A 190 -36.95 -14.20 32.70
N TRP A 191 -36.22 -13.24 32.13
CA TRP A 191 -35.09 -12.62 32.81
C TRP A 191 -35.45 -11.92 34.11
N ALA A 192 -36.69 -11.43 34.28
CA ALA A 192 -37.12 -10.86 35.57
C ALA A 192 -37.10 -11.86 36.74
N ALA A 193 -37.07 -13.17 36.45
CA ALA A 193 -37.00 -14.25 37.43
C ALA A 193 -35.59 -14.85 37.56
N GLU A 194 -34.62 -14.40 36.78
CA GLU A 194 -33.26 -14.94 36.79
C GLU A 194 -32.50 -14.58 38.08
N PRO A 195 -31.58 -15.44 38.55
CA PRO A 195 -30.86 -15.21 39.80
C PRO A 195 -30.14 -13.86 39.89
N SER A 196 -29.67 -13.34 38.76
CA SER A 196 -28.94 -12.07 38.61
C SER A 196 -29.80 -10.84 38.93
N PHE A 197 -31.11 -11.03 39.13
CA PHE A 197 -32.01 -10.00 39.58
C PHE A 197 -32.24 -10.01 41.10
N ASN A 198 -31.84 -11.06 41.82
CA ASN A 198 -32.22 -11.26 43.22
C ASN A 198 -31.71 -10.16 44.16
N LYS A 199 -30.54 -9.59 43.86
CA LYS A 199 -29.90 -8.54 44.68
C LYS A 199 -30.22 -7.11 44.19
N ILE A 200 -31.01 -6.98 43.12
CA ILE A 200 -31.33 -5.68 42.53
C ILE A 200 -32.60 -5.11 43.16
N ALA A 201 -32.49 -3.91 43.70
CA ALA A 201 -33.65 -3.16 44.19
C ALA A 201 -34.57 -2.77 43.02
N PRO A 202 -35.88 -3.08 43.07
CA PRO A 202 -36.79 -2.71 42.00
C PRO A 202 -37.07 -1.21 42.00
N ASP A 203 -37.14 -0.62 40.81
CA ASP A 203 -37.81 0.66 40.62
C ASP A 203 -39.31 0.48 40.90
N PRO A 204 -39.95 1.37 41.68
CA PRO A 204 -41.36 1.23 42.07
C PRO A 204 -42.34 1.16 40.89
N THR A 205 -41.96 1.72 39.73
CA THR A 205 -42.84 1.86 38.57
C THR A 205 -42.48 0.95 37.41
N ARG A 206 -41.21 0.52 37.33
CA ARG A 206 -40.68 -0.21 36.17
C ARG A 206 -40.07 -1.57 36.50
N GLY A 207 -39.88 -1.88 37.79
CA GLY A 207 -39.23 -3.10 38.23
C GLY A 207 -37.71 -3.01 38.20
N ARG A 208 -37.03 -4.15 38.10
CA ARG A 208 -35.56 -4.22 38.15
C ARG A 208 -34.95 -3.94 36.79
N GLU A 209 -33.79 -3.28 36.79
CA GLU A 209 -33.08 -2.84 35.60
C GLU A 209 -32.08 -3.89 35.09
N LEU A 210 -31.98 -4.03 33.77
CA LEU A 210 -31.15 -5.01 33.09
C LEU A 210 -29.64 -4.72 33.21
N THR A 211 -29.22 -3.45 33.17
CA THR A 211 -27.81 -3.05 33.33
C THR A 211 -27.21 -3.56 34.65
N ASP A 212 -27.96 -3.41 35.74
CA ASP A 212 -27.57 -3.93 37.05
C ASP A 212 -27.45 -5.46 37.05
N ALA A 213 -28.32 -6.15 36.31
CA ALA A 213 -28.30 -7.61 36.21
C ALA A 213 -27.13 -8.13 35.40
N PHE A 214 -26.69 -7.42 34.37
CA PHE A 214 -25.43 -7.75 33.69
C PHE A 214 -24.23 -7.59 34.62
N GLY A 215 -24.20 -6.53 35.44
CA GLY A 215 -23.16 -6.36 36.46
C GLY A 215 -23.16 -7.44 37.55
N ASP A 216 -24.34 -7.87 38.00
CA ASP A 216 -24.47 -8.95 38.98
C ASP A 216 -24.12 -10.32 38.38
N GLU A 217 -24.58 -10.64 37.17
CA GLU A 217 -24.20 -11.87 36.46
C GLU A 217 -22.69 -11.94 36.25
N ALA A 218 -22.05 -10.84 35.84
CA ALA A 218 -20.60 -10.75 35.69
C ALA A 218 -19.89 -10.99 37.04
N SER A 219 -20.41 -10.42 38.13
CA SER A 219 -19.87 -10.68 39.48
C SER A 219 -20.05 -12.13 39.90
N GLN A 220 -21.19 -12.75 39.62
CA GLN A 220 -21.40 -14.17 39.91
C GLN A 220 -20.46 -15.07 39.11
N TYR A 221 -20.23 -14.74 37.83
CA TYR A 221 -19.27 -15.45 36.98
C TYR A 221 -17.84 -15.36 37.55
N ILE A 222 -17.39 -14.16 37.92
CA ILE A 222 -16.06 -13.98 38.55
C ILE A 222 -15.97 -14.77 39.86
N ALA A 223 -16.97 -14.67 40.73
CA ALA A 223 -17.00 -15.40 42.00
C ALA A 223 -16.87 -16.93 41.80
N ALA A 224 -17.47 -17.46 40.74
CA ALA A 224 -17.43 -18.88 40.43
C ALA A 224 -16.06 -19.35 39.90
N HIS A 225 -15.32 -18.51 39.16
CA HIS A 225 -14.09 -18.90 38.48
C HIS A 225 -12.80 -18.42 39.15
N ALA A 226 -12.85 -17.44 40.05
CA ALA A 226 -11.66 -16.85 40.66
C ALA A 226 -10.75 -17.83 41.42
N GLY A 227 -11.33 -18.93 41.95
CA GLY A 227 -10.60 -19.98 42.66
C GLY A 227 -10.15 -21.16 41.79
N GLU A 228 -10.44 -21.12 40.48
CA GLU A 228 -10.10 -22.20 39.55
C GLU A 228 -8.67 -22.06 39.02
N ALA A 229 -8.10 -23.19 38.55
CA ALA A 229 -6.76 -23.17 37.93
C ALA A 229 -6.78 -22.63 36.49
N GLU A 230 -7.94 -22.65 35.86
CA GLU A 230 -8.18 -22.14 34.52
C GLU A 230 -8.44 -20.63 34.60
N PRO A 231 -7.72 -19.78 33.84
CA PRO A 231 -8.06 -18.36 33.76
C PRO A 231 -9.36 -18.15 32.98
N PHE A 232 -10.05 -17.03 33.22
CA PHE A 232 -11.28 -16.71 32.50
C PHE A 232 -11.15 -15.49 31.59
N PHE A 233 -11.95 -15.48 30.51
CA PHE A 233 -12.23 -14.31 29.69
C PHE A 233 -13.70 -13.93 29.83
N LEU A 234 -13.94 -12.71 30.30
CA LEU A 234 -15.26 -12.13 30.47
C LEU A 234 -15.43 -10.92 29.56
N TYR A 235 -16.32 -11.04 28.58
CA TYR A 235 -16.83 -9.94 27.77
C TYR A 235 -18.14 -9.43 28.37
N LEU A 236 -18.08 -8.29 29.07
CA LEU A 236 -19.23 -7.61 29.62
C LEU A 236 -19.64 -6.46 28.69
N ALA A 237 -20.74 -6.63 27.96
CA ALA A 237 -21.22 -5.67 26.98
C ALA A 237 -22.66 -5.21 27.26
N PRO A 238 -22.92 -4.43 28.33
CA PRO A 238 -24.23 -3.88 28.58
C PRO A 238 -24.67 -3.00 27.39
N ASN A 239 -25.96 -3.00 27.07
CA ASN A 239 -26.49 -2.07 26.06
C ASN A 239 -26.57 -0.62 26.54
N SER A 240 -26.10 -0.29 27.76
CA SER A 240 -26.07 1.07 28.29
C SER A 240 -24.92 1.90 27.70
N PRO A 241 -25.11 3.20 27.39
CA PRO A 241 -26.35 3.99 27.49
C PRO A 241 -27.22 4.08 26.20
N HIS A 242 -27.16 3.11 25.29
CA HIS A 242 -27.95 3.07 24.04
C HIS A 242 -29.46 3.23 24.28
N ASN A 243 -30.19 3.73 23.29
CA ASN A 243 -31.64 3.84 23.36
C ASN A 243 -32.32 2.45 23.54
N PRO A 244 -33.55 2.37 24.09
CA PRO A 244 -34.41 3.45 24.58
C PRO A 244 -33.89 4.12 25.85
N PHE A 245 -34.18 5.41 26.03
CA PHE A 245 -33.72 6.18 27.20
C PHE A 245 -34.54 5.87 28.45
N GLU A 246 -34.09 4.87 29.19
CA GLU A 246 -34.78 4.31 30.35
C GLU A 246 -33.83 4.25 31.55
N ALA A 247 -34.20 4.86 32.67
CA ALA A 247 -33.43 4.81 33.91
C ALA A 247 -34.35 4.65 35.12
N LYS A 248 -33.80 4.16 36.24
CA LYS A 248 -34.49 4.10 37.52
C LYS A 248 -34.72 5.49 38.09
N ALA A 249 -35.83 5.68 38.83
CA ALA A 249 -36.13 6.94 39.50
C ALA A 249 -35.03 7.34 40.50
N ALA A 250 -34.42 6.37 41.18
CA ALA A 250 -33.34 6.59 42.13
C ALA A 250 -32.05 7.11 41.46
N ASP A 251 -31.75 6.65 40.24
CA ASP A 251 -30.57 7.08 39.48
C ASP A 251 -30.82 8.48 38.88
N LEU A 252 -32.02 8.74 38.36
CA LEU A 252 -32.43 10.10 37.95
C LEU A 252 -32.34 11.11 39.10
N ALA A 253 -32.67 10.69 40.33
CA ALA A 253 -32.62 11.54 41.51
C ALA A 253 -31.19 12.01 41.86
N GLN A 254 -30.16 11.25 41.46
CA GLN A 254 -28.75 11.64 41.65
C GLN A 254 -28.40 12.95 40.93
N PHE A 255 -29.19 13.31 39.91
CA PHE A 255 -28.96 14.47 39.06
C PHE A 255 -30.01 15.57 39.27
N ASN A 256 -30.81 15.52 40.34
CA ASN A 256 -31.84 16.54 40.62
C ASN A 256 -31.24 17.93 40.92
N ASN A 257 -30.02 17.99 41.46
CA ASN A 257 -29.33 19.23 41.80
C ASN A 257 -28.27 19.61 40.76
N THR A 258 -28.47 19.21 39.51
CA THR A 258 -27.57 19.49 38.37
C THR A 258 -28.31 20.31 37.31
N SER A 259 -27.60 20.83 36.33
CA SER A 259 -28.22 21.51 35.17
C SER A 259 -28.83 20.53 34.15
N LEU A 260 -28.53 19.23 34.27
CA LEU A 260 -29.00 18.20 33.36
C LEU A 260 -30.53 18.08 33.37
N SER A 261 -31.13 18.01 32.18
CA SER A 261 -32.56 17.85 31.99
C SER A 261 -32.88 16.95 30.80
N GLY A 262 -34.15 16.55 30.65
CA GLY A 262 -34.63 15.76 29.51
C GLY A 262 -33.83 14.47 29.27
N THR A 263 -33.62 14.15 28.00
CA THR A 263 -32.86 12.97 27.54
C THR A 263 -31.45 12.92 28.12
N ARG A 264 -30.73 14.06 28.15
CA ARG A 264 -29.39 14.17 28.72
C ARG A 264 -29.32 13.69 30.17
N LYS A 265 -30.31 14.06 30.99
CA LYS A 265 -30.39 13.60 32.39
C LYS A 265 -30.64 12.09 32.47
N THR A 266 -31.44 11.54 31.58
CA THR A 266 -31.66 10.09 31.50
C THR A 266 -30.40 9.36 31.10
N ILE A 267 -29.67 9.84 30.08
CA ILE A 267 -28.36 9.28 29.68
C ILE A 267 -27.37 9.33 30.86
N ALA A 268 -27.32 10.41 31.63
CA ALA A 268 -26.49 10.51 32.84
C ALA A 268 -26.86 9.45 33.89
N ALA A 269 -28.16 9.19 34.09
CA ALA A 269 -28.64 8.14 34.99
C ALA A 269 -28.33 6.73 34.48
N MET A 270 -28.44 6.48 33.18
CA MET A 270 -28.05 5.21 32.55
C MET A 270 -26.54 4.97 32.63
N THR A 271 -25.74 6.02 32.46
CA THR A 271 -24.28 6.00 32.62
C THR A 271 -23.90 5.75 34.07
N TYR A 272 -24.65 6.30 35.03
CA TYR A 272 -24.47 5.99 36.46
C TYR A 272 -24.80 4.52 36.77
N ALA A 273 -25.83 3.93 36.15
CA ALA A 273 -26.11 2.50 36.27
C ALA A 273 -24.99 1.64 35.67
N LEU A 274 -24.44 2.03 34.51
CA LEU A 274 -23.26 1.40 33.92
C LEU A 274 -22.06 1.45 34.89
N ASP A 275 -21.76 2.63 35.44
CA ASP A 275 -20.68 2.79 36.43
C ASP A 275 -20.88 1.90 37.67
N ARG A 276 -22.12 1.77 38.18
CA ARG A 276 -22.43 0.85 39.28
C ARG A 276 -22.18 -0.61 38.90
N ALA A 277 -22.57 -1.03 37.68
CA ALA A 277 -22.30 -2.38 37.18
C ALA A 277 -20.80 -2.66 37.07
N VAL A 278 -20.01 -1.70 36.58
CA VAL A 278 -18.54 -1.77 36.59
C VAL A 278 -17.99 -1.84 38.02
N GLY A 279 -18.54 -1.04 38.93
CA GLY A 279 -18.19 -1.10 40.36
C GLY A 279 -18.36 -2.49 40.97
N ASN A 280 -19.45 -3.19 40.65
CA ASN A 280 -19.68 -4.57 41.10
C ASN A 280 -18.60 -5.53 40.59
N VAL A 281 -18.25 -5.43 39.29
CA VAL A 281 -17.18 -6.23 38.68
C VAL A 281 -15.85 -5.98 39.37
N LEU A 282 -15.45 -4.72 39.52
CA LEU A 282 -14.18 -4.37 40.14
C LEU A 282 -14.13 -4.80 41.61
N ALA A 283 -15.20 -4.58 42.37
CA ALA A 283 -15.30 -5.02 43.75
C ALA A 283 -15.20 -6.54 43.88
N ARG A 284 -15.74 -7.29 42.91
CA ARG A 284 -15.64 -8.75 42.89
C ARG A 284 -14.28 -9.27 42.46
N LEU A 285 -13.51 -8.53 41.66
CA LEU A 285 -12.09 -8.85 41.42
C LEU A 285 -11.24 -8.59 42.67
N ASP A 286 -11.60 -7.54 43.43
CA ASP A 286 -10.95 -7.16 44.68
C ASP A 286 -11.25 -8.19 45.79
N ASP A 287 -12.49 -8.68 45.89
CA ASP A 287 -12.98 -9.68 46.87
C ASP A 287 -13.89 -10.73 46.18
N PRO A 288 -13.30 -11.79 45.60
CA PRO A 288 -14.05 -12.81 44.86
C PRO A 288 -15.08 -13.58 45.68
N ASN A 289 -14.82 -13.85 46.96
CA ASN A 289 -15.73 -14.62 47.80
C ASN A 289 -16.84 -13.74 48.46
N GLY A 290 -16.60 -12.43 48.59
CA GLY A 290 -17.54 -11.44 49.10
C GLY A 290 -17.64 -11.35 50.63
N ASP A 291 -16.60 -11.75 51.38
CA ASP A 291 -16.57 -11.72 52.84
C ASP A 291 -15.96 -10.43 53.44
N GLY A 292 -15.45 -9.54 52.59
CA GLY A 292 -14.84 -8.26 52.96
C GLY A 292 -13.34 -8.35 53.29
N ASP A 293 -12.72 -9.52 53.15
CA ASP A 293 -11.27 -9.68 53.08
C ASP A 293 -10.79 -9.51 51.61
N LEU A 294 -9.57 -9.00 51.43
CA LEU A 294 -8.96 -8.80 50.10
C LEU A 294 -7.82 -9.79 49.86
N SER A 295 -7.63 -10.78 50.74
CA SER A 295 -6.51 -11.71 50.68
C SER A 295 -6.58 -12.71 49.51
N ASP A 296 -7.78 -12.95 48.97
CA ASP A 296 -8.06 -13.76 47.79
C ASP A 296 -8.24 -12.91 46.51
N SER A 297 -7.87 -11.63 46.56
CA SER A 297 -7.96 -10.73 45.41
C SER A 297 -7.23 -11.30 44.20
N ILE A 298 -7.90 -11.24 43.05
CA ILE A 298 -7.33 -11.58 41.73
C ILE A 298 -7.09 -10.33 40.88
N ALA A 299 -7.31 -9.14 41.43
CA ALA A 299 -7.26 -7.87 40.69
C ALA A 299 -5.89 -7.61 40.04
N ASP A 300 -4.79 -7.91 40.74
CA ASP A 300 -3.42 -7.71 40.26
C ASP A 300 -3.01 -8.66 39.13
N ASN A 301 -3.68 -9.81 39.01
CA ASN A 301 -3.49 -10.79 37.92
C ASN A 301 -4.67 -10.79 36.93
N THR A 302 -5.36 -9.65 36.78
CA THR A 302 -6.48 -9.50 35.84
C THR A 302 -6.27 -8.28 34.94
N ILE A 303 -6.29 -8.51 33.63
CA ILE A 303 -6.39 -7.44 32.64
C ILE A 303 -7.83 -6.92 32.63
N VAL A 304 -8.02 -5.62 32.83
CA VAL A 304 -9.33 -4.97 32.75
C VAL A 304 -9.26 -3.85 31.71
N ILE A 305 -10.07 -3.98 30.65
CA ILE A 305 -10.26 -2.92 29.67
C ILE A 305 -11.68 -2.40 29.77
N PHE A 306 -11.83 -1.08 29.90
CA PHE A 306 -13.10 -0.39 29.66
C PHE A 306 -13.01 0.39 28.36
N THR A 307 -13.97 0.20 27.47
CA THR A 307 -14.15 1.04 26.29
C THR A 307 -15.61 1.05 25.81
N ASN A 308 -15.85 1.60 24.62
CA ASN A 308 -17.17 1.83 24.04
C ASN A 308 -17.19 1.44 22.55
N ASP A 309 -18.37 1.08 22.03
CA ASP A 309 -18.47 0.46 20.70
C ASP A 309 -18.55 1.44 19.50
N ASN A 310 -18.82 2.72 19.76
CA ASN A 310 -18.77 3.83 18.81
C ASN A 310 -19.11 5.14 19.56
N GLY A 311 -18.87 6.30 18.94
CA GLY A 311 -19.18 7.58 19.57
C GLY A 311 -20.67 7.83 19.80
N GLY A 312 -20.97 8.85 20.62
CA GLY A 312 -22.33 9.19 21.03
C GLY A 312 -23.28 9.44 19.86
N ALA A 313 -24.52 8.93 19.97
CA ALA A 313 -25.44 8.79 18.84
C ALA A 313 -26.30 10.02 18.52
N SER A 314 -26.23 11.08 19.32
CA SER A 314 -27.01 12.30 19.13
C SER A 314 -26.39 13.47 19.89
N ILE A 315 -26.98 14.67 19.73
CA ILE A 315 -26.60 15.87 20.48
C ILE A 315 -26.91 15.79 21.99
N ASP A 316 -27.66 14.77 22.43
CA ASP A 316 -27.89 14.52 23.86
C ASP A 316 -26.67 13.83 24.52
N TYR A 317 -25.73 13.33 23.73
CA TYR A 317 -24.43 12.84 24.19
C TYR A 317 -23.38 13.94 24.09
N SER A 318 -22.28 13.82 24.86
CA SER A 318 -21.14 14.72 24.70
C SER A 318 -19.95 13.96 24.15
N ASN A 319 -19.59 14.19 22.89
CA ASN A 319 -18.42 13.59 22.27
C ASN A 319 -17.11 14.35 22.53
N GLY A 320 -17.07 15.34 23.43
CA GLY A 320 -15.89 16.22 23.54
C GLY A 320 -15.72 17.08 22.28
N PRO A 321 -14.65 17.87 22.09
CA PRO A 321 -14.54 18.80 20.95
C PRO A 321 -14.40 18.09 19.58
N LEU A 322 -14.65 16.78 19.55
CA LEU A 322 -14.55 15.88 18.42
C LEU A 322 -15.71 16.11 17.45
N ALA A 323 -15.42 16.13 16.15
CA ALA A 323 -16.46 16.34 15.15
C ALA A 323 -17.22 15.04 14.85
N GLY A 324 -18.53 15.14 14.65
CA GLY A 324 -19.36 13.99 14.30
C GLY A 324 -19.90 13.21 15.50
N LEU A 325 -20.59 12.13 15.16
CA LEU A 325 -21.39 11.29 16.04
C LEU A 325 -21.48 9.88 15.46
N LYS A 326 -22.13 8.94 16.15
CA LYS A 326 -22.41 7.59 15.62
C LYS A 326 -22.84 7.63 14.15
N GLY A 327 -22.30 6.72 13.35
CA GLY A 327 -22.54 6.67 11.91
C GLY A 327 -21.73 7.67 11.06
N SER A 328 -20.70 8.30 11.62
CA SER A 328 -19.78 9.18 10.87
C SER A 328 -18.31 8.83 11.09
N ALA A 329 -17.47 9.15 10.10
CA ALA A 329 -16.01 9.02 10.16
C ALA A 329 -15.31 10.09 11.02
N GLY A 330 -16.03 11.12 11.48
CA GLY A 330 -15.45 12.17 12.32
C GLY A 330 -14.97 11.61 13.67
N GLU A 331 -14.02 12.28 14.33
CA GLU A 331 -13.45 11.83 15.61
C GLU A 331 -14.53 11.47 16.63
N GLY A 332 -15.63 12.23 16.67
CA GLY A 332 -16.74 12.00 17.59
C GLY A 332 -17.59 10.77 17.29
N GLY A 333 -17.39 10.12 16.14
CA GLY A 333 -18.01 8.82 15.80
C GLY A 333 -17.09 7.63 16.05
N VAL A 334 -15.77 7.80 15.95
CA VAL A 334 -14.80 6.68 15.91
C VAL A 334 -13.80 6.67 17.07
N ARG A 335 -13.56 7.79 17.76
CA ARG A 335 -12.68 7.86 18.92
C ARG A 335 -13.48 7.61 20.20
N VAL A 336 -13.02 6.67 21.02
CA VAL A 336 -13.76 6.16 22.18
C VAL A 336 -12.92 6.19 23.46
N PRO A 337 -13.53 6.46 24.63
CA PRO A 337 -12.80 6.52 25.89
C PRO A 337 -12.31 5.11 26.27
N THR A 338 -11.00 4.92 26.48
CA THR A 338 -10.43 3.59 26.73
C THR A 338 -9.48 3.58 27.92
N LEU A 339 -9.77 2.73 28.91
CA LEU A 339 -8.93 2.48 30.08
C LEU A 339 -8.34 1.07 30.00
N ILE A 340 -7.04 0.93 30.24
CA ILE A 340 -6.33 -0.35 30.21
C ILE A 340 -5.58 -0.54 31.53
N ARG A 341 -6.04 -1.50 32.34
CA ARG A 341 -5.32 -2.01 33.51
C ARG A 341 -4.77 -3.39 33.17
N ALA A 342 -3.49 -3.61 33.40
CA ALA A 342 -2.86 -4.91 33.18
C ALA A 342 -1.78 -5.17 34.24
N PRO A 343 -1.46 -6.44 34.54
CA PRO A 343 -0.39 -6.78 35.48
C PRO A 343 0.93 -6.11 35.09
N GLY A 344 1.54 -5.38 36.03
CA GLY A 344 2.81 -4.69 35.82
C GLY A 344 2.74 -3.41 34.97
N LEU A 345 1.55 -3.00 34.50
CA LEU A 345 1.39 -1.75 33.75
C LEU A 345 1.23 -0.57 34.72
N ALA A 346 2.06 0.46 34.58
CA ALA A 346 1.93 1.68 35.37
C ALA A 346 0.74 2.51 34.88
N SER A 347 0.00 3.11 35.82
CA SER A 347 -1.08 4.04 35.47
C SER A 347 -0.56 5.33 34.86
N GLY A 348 -1.36 5.96 34.01
CA GLY A 348 -0.94 7.16 33.30
C GLY A 348 -1.77 7.43 32.05
N THR A 349 -1.19 8.16 31.10
CA THR A 349 -1.82 8.49 29.83
C THR A 349 -0.97 7.95 28.69
N TYR A 350 -1.62 7.37 27.69
CA TYR A 350 -0.99 6.96 26.44
C TYR A 350 -1.65 7.73 25.30
N ASP A 351 -0.85 8.48 24.54
CA ASP A 351 -1.31 9.48 23.59
C ASP A 351 -1.04 9.09 22.13
N GLN A 352 -0.60 7.87 21.85
CA GLN A 352 -0.47 7.36 20.49
C GLN A 352 -1.75 6.61 20.08
N GLN A 353 -1.95 6.49 18.76
CA GLN A 353 -3.12 5.83 18.19
C GLN A 353 -3.12 4.33 18.51
N ILE A 354 -4.25 3.85 19.03
CA ILE A 354 -4.56 2.42 19.18
C ILE A 354 -5.92 2.11 18.56
N SER A 355 -6.15 0.84 18.23
CA SER A 355 -7.41 0.35 17.68
C SER A 355 -8.02 -0.71 18.59
N THR A 356 -9.34 -0.84 18.61
CA THR A 356 -10.02 -1.97 19.27
C THR A 356 -9.65 -3.32 18.64
N LEU A 357 -9.08 -3.34 17.42
CA LEU A 357 -8.46 -4.52 16.80
C LEU A 357 -7.35 -5.11 17.67
N ASP A 358 -6.62 -4.25 18.37
CA ASP A 358 -5.43 -4.62 19.12
C ASP A 358 -5.74 -5.49 20.33
N PHE A 359 -6.97 -5.41 20.86
CA PHE A 359 -7.38 -6.21 22.00
C PHE A 359 -7.27 -7.71 21.71
N PHE A 360 -7.56 -8.12 20.46
CA PHE A 360 -7.41 -9.51 20.06
C PHE A 360 -5.97 -9.98 20.23
N ALA A 361 -5.03 -9.31 19.56
CA ALA A 361 -3.62 -9.70 19.59
C ALA A 361 -3.03 -9.59 21.01
N THR A 362 -3.39 -8.52 21.74
CA THR A 362 -2.97 -8.28 23.12
C THR A 362 -3.42 -9.41 24.06
N PHE A 363 -4.68 -9.83 23.98
CA PHE A 363 -5.21 -10.88 24.86
C PHE A 363 -4.65 -12.26 24.51
N VAL A 364 -4.46 -12.56 23.23
CA VAL A 364 -3.82 -13.81 22.80
C VAL A 364 -2.37 -13.88 23.29
N ALA A 365 -1.62 -12.79 23.16
CA ALA A 365 -0.25 -12.70 23.67
C ALA A 365 -0.20 -12.85 25.20
N ALA A 366 -1.09 -12.15 25.92
CA ALA A 366 -1.19 -12.26 27.38
C ALA A 366 -1.57 -13.67 27.87
N ALA A 367 -2.37 -14.40 27.09
CA ALA A 367 -2.71 -15.80 27.33
C ALA A 367 -1.54 -16.77 27.08
N GLY A 368 -0.40 -16.29 26.57
CA GLY A 368 0.75 -17.10 26.16
C GLY A 368 0.65 -17.70 24.76
N GLY A 369 -0.35 -17.28 23.98
CA GLY A 369 -0.53 -17.66 22.59
C GLY A 369 0.28 -16.77 21.62
N VAL A 370 0.34 -17.20 20.36
CA VAL A 370 0.92 -16.41 19.27
C VAL A 370 -0.22 -15.83 18.43
N PRO A 371 -0.38 -14.50 18.34
CA PRO A 371 -1.38 -13.89 17.47
C PRO A 371 -1.21 -14.33 16.01
N ALA A 372 -2.32 -14.54 15.29
CA ALA A 372 -2.27 -14.96 13.89
C ALA A 372 -1.65 -13.87 13.01
N SER A 373 -0.94 -14.26 11.94
CA SER A 373 -0.21 -13.32 11.08
C SER A 373 -1.09 -12.45 10.19
N ASN A 374 -2.38 -12.75 10.10
CA ASN A 374 -3.37 -12.03 9.28
C ASN A 374 -4.25 -11.06 10.10
N LEU A 375 -3.94 -10.86 11.39
CA LEU A 375 -4.58 -9.84 12.21
C LEU A 375 -4.13 -8.45 11.77
N ASP A 376 -5.05 -7.49 11.82
CA ASP A 376 -4.74 -6.07 11.62
C ASP A 376 -4.36 -5.39 12.95
N GLY A 377 -4.78 -5.96 14.09
CA GLY A 377 -4.41 -5.49 15.42
C GLY A 377 -3.05 -6.01 15.91
N VAL A 378 -2.40 -5.25 16.79
CA VAL A 378 -1.09 -5.58 17.37
C VAL A 378 -1.17 -5.80 18.89
N ASP A 379 -0.17 -6.47 19.48
CA ASP A 379 -0.05 -6.55 20.94
C ASP A 379 0.36 -5.18 21.51
N LEU A 380 -0.51 -4.58 22.33
CA LEU A 380 -0.28 -3.26 22.92
C LEU A 380 0.66 -3.29 24.13
N LEU A 381 0.78 -4.39 24.86
CA LEU A 381 1.50 -4.40 26.13
C LEU A 381 2.97 -3.92 25.98
N PRO A 382 3.72 -4.33 24.93
CA PRO A 382 5.06 -3.80 24.67
C PRO A 382 5.13 -2.29 24.41
N TYR A 383 4.09 -1.69 23.82
CA TYR A 383 4.04 -0.25 23.59
C TYR A 383 3.68 0.50 24.87
N LEU A 384 2.68 -0.01 25.61
CA LEU A 384 2.20 0.59 26.85
C LEU A 384 3.25 0.53 27.98
N ASN A 385 4.08 -0.51 28.02
CA ASN A 385 5.17 -0.64 28.98
C ASN A 385 6.49 0.03 28.53
N GLY A 386 6.53 0.59 27.31
CA GLY A 386 7.70 1.26 26.74
C GLY A 386 8.85 0.33 26.33
N THR A 387 8.61 -0.97 26.16
CA THR A 387 9.63 -1.92 25.68
C THR A 387 9.71 -1.99 24.14
N ALA A 388 8.62 -1.63 23.45
CA ALA A 388 8.59 -1.38 22.01
C ALA A 388 8.65 0.13 21.74
N SER A 389 9.37 0.52 20.68
CA SER A 389 9.47 1.91 20.20
C SER A 389 8.59 2.14 18.98
N GLY A 390 8.11 3.37 18.80
CA GLY A 390 7.29 3.77 17.64
C GLY A 390 5.79 3.80 17.97
N VAL A 391 4.96 3.83 16.92
CA VAL A 391 3.50 3.80 17.04
C VAL A 391 2.98 2.38 16.75
N PRO A 392 1.88 1.95 17.38
CA PRO A 392 1.25 0.65 17.09
C PRO A 392 0.73 0.56 15.64
N HIS A 393 0.22 1.68 15.11
CA HIS A 393 -0.35 1.78 13.77
C HIS A 393 0.19 3.01 13.06
N GLU A 394 0.66 2.84 11.83
CA GLU A 394 0.95 3.97 10.92
C GLU A 394 -0.34 4.56 10.36
N TYR A 395 -1.26 3.69 9.91
CA TYR A 395 -2.55 4.09 9.37
C TYR A 395 -3.71 3.42 10.10
N LEU A 396 -4.75 4.20 10.41
CA LEU A 396 -6.05 3.69 10.85
C LEU A 396 -7.11 3.98 9.79
N PHE A 397 -7.98 3.00 9.54
CA PHE A 397 -9.03 3.09 8.53
C PHE A 397 -10.40 3.02 9.19
N GLN A 398 -11.33 3.90 8.80
CA GLN A 398 -12.75 3.74 9.16
C GLN A 398 -13.57 3.79 7.89
N HIS A 399 -14.11 2.65 7.52
CA HIS A 399 -14.79 2.51 6.25
C HIS A 399 -16.15 1.86 6.44
N ASN A 400 -17.18 2.54 5.96
CA ASN A 400 -18.51 2.00 5.80
C ASN A 400 -18.96 2.32 4.38
N LEU A 401 -19.10 1.29 3.53
CA LEU A 401 -19.37 1.43 2.10
C LEU A 401 -20.58 2.31 1.78
N GLU A 402 -21.58 2.38 2.65
CA GLU A 402 -22.79 3.19 2.43
C GLU A 402 -22.67 4.61 2.98
N ASN A 403 -21.88 4.81 4.04
CA ASN A 403 -21.94 6.02 4.84
C ASN A 403 -20.68 6.88 4.75
N PHE A 404 -19.47 6.34 4.89
CA PHE A 404 -18.27 7.17 5.03
C PHE A 404 -16.97 6.40 4.80
N SER A 405 -15.88 7.15 4.61
CA SER A 405 -14.53 6.63 4.61
C SER A 405 -13.59 7.60 5.32
N SER A 406 -12.61 7.07 6.05
CA SER A 406 -11.46 7.83 6.51
C SER A 406 -10.22 6.98 6.58
N VAL A 407 -9.10 7.68 6.45
CA VAL A 407 -7.75 7.18 6.76
C VAL A 407 -7.06 8.23 7.62
N GLN A 408 -6.37 7.77 8.66
CA GLN A 408 -5.66 8.63 9.60
C GLN A 408 -4.22 8.18 9.74
N ASP A 409 -3.29 9.13 9.62
CA ASP A 409 -1.87 9.00 9.94
C ASP A 409 -1.51 10.05 10.99
N GLY A 410 -1.42 9.61 12.25
CA GLY A 410 -1.20 10.50 13.38
C GLY A 410 -2.22 11.63 13.45
N GLN A 411 -1.73 12.86 13.31
CA GLN A 411 -2.57 14.07 13.31
C GLN A 411 -3.29 14.32 11.97
N TRP A 412 -2.88 13.68 10.88
CA TRP A 412 -3.49 13.89 9.57
C TRP A 412 -4.65 12.95 9.37
N LYS A 413 -5.81 13.48 9.00
CA LYS A 413 -7.00 12.67 8.77
C LYS A 413 -7.67 13.08 7.47
N LEU A 414 -7.76 12.15 6.54
CA LEU A 414 -8.51 12.32 5.30
C LEU A 414 -9.90 11.71 5.51
N VAL A 415 -10.95 12.51 5.32
CA VAL A 415 -12.33 12.12 5.64
C VAL A 415 -13.27 12.35 4.46
N LYS A 416 -14.11 11.35 4.22
CA LYS A 416 -15.30 11.39 3.36
C LYS A 416 -16.52 11.26 4.27
N SER A 417 -17.17 12.39 4.57
CA SER A 417 -18.29 12.43 5.51
C SER A 417 -19.55 11.69 5.01
N GLN A 418 -19.60 11.45 3.70
CA GLN A 418 -20.60 10.64 3.01
C GLN A 418 -19.88 9.80 1.95
N ALA A 419 -20.38 8.62 1.59
CA ALA A 419 -19.75 7.76 0.57
C ALA A 419 -19.46 8.46 -0.78
N PHE A 420 -20.11 9.59 -1.09
CA PHE A 420 -19.91 10.38 -2.32
C PHE A 420 -19.46 11.84 -2.08
N ALA A 421 -19.12 12.21 -0.85
CA ALA A 421 -18.56 13.53 -0.58
C ALA A 421 -17.14 13.66 -1.18
N GLN A 422 -16.67 14.89 -1.38
CA GLN A 422 -15.24 15.07 -1.67
C GLN A 422 -14.43 14.76 -0.41
N TRP A 423 -13.23 14.22 -0.61
CA TRP A 423 -12.27 14.08 0.47
C TRP A 423 -11.90 15.44 1.03
N LYS A 424 -11.88 15.52 2.35
CA LYS A 424 -11.37 16.67 3.10
C LYS A 424 -10.19 16.22 3.91
N LEU A 425 -9.14 17.03 3.92
CA LEU A 425 -7.98 16.77 4.77
C LEU A 425 -8.06 17.64 6.01
N HIS A 426 -7.91 17.02 7.17
CA HIS A 426 -7.91 17.69 8.46
C HIS A 426 -6.61 17.43 9.19
N ARG A 427 -6.25 18.36 10.08
CA ARG A 427 -5.13 18.21 11.00
C ARG A 427 -5.66 18.29 12.42
N LEU A 428 -5.62 17.16 13.13
CA LEU A 428 -6.15 16.98 14.47
C LEU A 428 -5.23 17.62 15.52
N ASN A 429 -5.86 18.22 16.52
CA ASN A 429 -5.22 18.64 17.76
C ASN A 429 -5.13 17.44 18.73
N ALA A 430 -4.30 17.56 19.78
CA ALA A 430 -4.13 16.49 20.77
C ALA A 430 -5.46 16.07 21.46
N ASP A 431 -6.37 17.03 21.65
CA ASP A 431 -7.71 16.79 22.19
C ASP A 431 -8.72 16.21 21.17
N GLY A 432 -8.28 15.95 19.93
CA GLY A 432 -9.06 15.41 18.82
C GLY A 432 -9.95 16.43 18.10
N SER A 433 -9.85 17.72 18.40
CA SER A 433 -10.48 18.76 17.59
C SER A 433 -9.70 19.00 16.27
N GLY A 434 -10.20 19.85 15.36
CA GLY A 434 -9.49 20.26 14.14
C GLY A 434 -10.07 19.75 12.81
N GLU A 435 -11.23 19.10 12.85
CA GLU A 435 -11.98 18.67 11.65
C GLU A 435 -12.93 19.75 11.07
N ASP A 436 -12.70 21.02 11.40
CA ASP A 436 -13.50 22.18 10.98
C ASP A 436 -12.94 22.90 9.73
N VAL A 437 -11.65 22.73 9.44
CA VAL A 437 -10.96 23.33 8.29
C VAL A 437 -10.47 22.25 7.32
N ASP A 438 -10.85 22.37 6.06
CA ASP A 438 -10.33 21.52 4.98
C ASP A 438 -9.00 22.08 4.45
N LEU A 439 -7.95 21.25 4.55
CA LEU A 439 -6.57 21.55 4.19
C LEU A 439 -6.13 20.85 2.90
N ALA A 440 -7.03 20.17 2.18
CA ALA A 440 -6.67 19.34 1.03
C ALA A 440 -5.93 20.13 -0.07
N ALA A 441 -6.36 21.37 -0.32
CA ALA A 441 -5.73 22.26 -1.30
C ALA A 441 -4.34 22.78 -0.84
N GLN A 442 -4.05 22.78 0.46
CA GLN A 442 -2.79 23.25 1.03
C GLN A 442 -1.72 22.16 1.08
N TYR A 443 -2.12 20.88 1.20
CA TYR A 443 -1.22 19.73 1.31
C TYR A 443 -1.60 18.62 0.31
N PRO A 444 -1.56 18.88 -1.01
CA PRO A 444 -1.96 17.91 -2.03
C PRO A 444 -1.11 16.63 -2.02
N GLU A 445 0.16 16.71 -1.61
CA GLU A 445 1.04 15.55 -1.43
C GLU A 445 0.57 14.64 -0.29
N LYS A 446 0.10 15.22 0.82
CA LYS A 446 -0.43 14.42 1.94
C LYS A 446 -1.77 13.79 1.58
N VAL A 447 -2.59 14.50 0.80
CA VAL A 447 -3.82 13.93 0.23
C VAL A 447 -3.48 12.71 -0.64
N ALA A 448 -2.51 12.82 -1.55
CA ALA A 448 -2.13 11.71 -2.42
C ALA A 448 -1.59 10.50 -1.64
N GLU A 449 -0.78 10.73 -0.61
CA GLU A 449 -0.28 9.68 0.29
C GLU A 449 -1.42 8.95 1.01
N LEU A 450 -2.35 9.69 1.60
CA LEU A 450 -3.47 9.10 2.34
C LEU A 450 -4.47 8.40 1.42
N VAL A 451 -4.73 8.94 0.23
CA VAL A 451 -5.52 8.21 -0.79
C VAL A 451 -4.83 6.91 -1.16
N ARG A 452 -3.50 6.91 -1.33
CA ARG A 452 -2.75 5.68 -1.60
C ARG A 452 -2.95 4.64 -0.49
N ALA A 453 -2.73 5.02 0.76
CA ALA A 453 -2.92 4.14 1.90
C ALA A 453 -4.37 3.61 1.98
N PHE A 454 -5.37 4.46 1.71
CA PHE A 454 -6.77 4.04 1.69
C PHE A 454 -7.06 3.04 0.56
N VAL A 455 -6.52 3.24 -0.65
CA VAL A 455 -6.70 2.29 -1.75
C VAL A 455 -5.98 0.97 -1.46
N ASP A 456 -4.79 1.01 -0.87
CA ASP A 456 -4.05 -0.18 -0.46
C ASP A 456 -4.86 -1.02 0.55
N PHE A 457 -5.58 -0.35 1.46
CA PHE A 457 -6.55 -1.01 2.34
C PHE A 457 -7.76 -1.54 1.56
N GLU A 458 -8.39 -0.71 0.73
CA GLU A 458 -9.66 -1.03 0.06
C GLU A 458 -9.53 -2.21 -0.90
N VAL A 459 -8.40 -2.35 -1.62
CA VAL A 459 -8.19 -3.52 -2.50
C VAL A 459 -8.17 -4.82 -1.70
N GLN A 460 -7.85 -4.80 -0.41
CA GLN A 460 -7.84 -6.00 0.44
C GLN A 460 -9.20 -6.29 1.09
N THR A 461 -10.24 -5.52 0.75
CA THR A 461 -11.59 -5.71 1.29
C THR A 461 -12.42 -6.69 0.46
N GLU A 462 -13.36 -7.35 1.13
CA GLU A 462 -14.27 -8.33 0.55
C GLU A 462 -15.64 -7.71 0.28
N LYS A 463 -16.42 -8.36 -0.59
CA LYS A 463 -17.80 -7.94 -0.85
C LYS A 463 -18.66 -8.09 0.40
N GLY A 464 -19.72 -7.29 0.55
CA GLY A 464 -20.72 -7.47 1.60
C GLY A 464 -21.36 -8.86 1.57
N VAL A 465 -21.07 -9.70 2.57
CA VAL A 465 -21.61 -11.06 2.73
C VAL A 465 -22.33 -11.28 4.05
N ASN A 466 -22.33 -10.30 4.96
CA ASN A 466 -22.95 -10.43 6.28
C ASN A 466 -24.49 -10.27 6.26
N THR A 467 -25.15 -10.48 5.13
CA THR A 467 -26.61 -10.40 4.97
C THR A 467 -27.13 -11.49 4.02
N ARG A 468 -28.47 -11.67 3.88
CA ARG A 468 -29.05 -12.70 2.98
C ARG A 468 -28.42 -12.59 1.60
N PRO A 469 -28.20 -13.70 0.86
CA PRO A 469 -27.69 -13.67 -0.51
C PRO A 469 -28.60 -12.99 -1.55
N THR A 470 -29.90 -12.78 -1.30
CA THR A 470 -30.87 -12.37 -2.36
C THR A 470 -31.27 -10.89 -2.40
N LYS A 471 -31.05 -10.11 -1.33
CA LYS A 471 -31.36 -8.67 -1.23
C LYS A 471 -30.26 -7.68 -1.68
N TYR A 472 -30.48 -6.93 -2.76
CA TYR A 472 -29.57 -5.88 -3.21
C TYR A 472 -29.36 -4.79 -2.13
N HIS A 473 -28.10 -4.56 -1.72
CA HIS A 473 -27.69 -3.39 -0.95
C HIS A 473 -27.00 -2.37 -1.86
N PRO A 474 -27.40 -1.09 -1.82
CA PRO A 474 -26.79 -0.04 -2.63
C PRO A 474 -25.30 0.20 -2.28
N GLY A 475 -24.81 -0.24 -1.12
CA GLY A 475 -23.38 -0.23 -0.81
C GLY A 475 -22.57 -1.41 -1.39
N ASN A 476 -23.21 -2.39 -2.03
CA ASN A 476 -22.50 -3.53 -2.60
C ASN A 476 -21.80 -3.12 -3.91
N THR A 477 -20.60 -2.55 -3.80
CA THR A 477 -19.71 -2.24 -4.93
C THR A 477 -19.40 -3.46 -5.80
N PHE A 478 -19.57 -4.67 -5.26
CA PHE A 478 -18.99 -5.90 -5.81
C PHE A 478 -19.94 -7.11 -5.92
N VAL A 479 -21.27 -6.95 -5.83
CA VAL A 479 -22.19 -8.12 -5.85
C VAL A 479 -23.32 -8.04 -6.88
N PHE A 480 -23.23 -8.90 -7.89
CA PHE A 480 -24.39 -9.52 -8.53
C PHE A 480 -24.63 -10.90 -7.91
N ARG A 481 -25.87 -11.15 -7.49
CA ARG A 481 -26.28 -12.28 -6.63
C ARG A 481 -26.79 -13.42 -7.51
N ASP A 482 -26.24 -14.61 -7.27
CA ASP A 482 -26.11 -15.72 -8.21
C ASP A 482 -27.36 -16.62 -8.38
N GLU A 483 -28.57 -16.12 -8.15
CA GLU A 483 -29.78 -16.98 -8.04
C GLU A 483 -30.82 -16.79 -9.15
N GLN A 484 -30.48 -16.13 -10.25
CA GLN A 484 -31.34 -16.11 -11.44
C GLN A 484 -30.52 -16.40 -12.70
N PRO A 485 -30.92 -17.39 -13.53
CA PRO A 485 -30.21 -17.73 -14.76
C PRO A 485 -30.20 -16.60 -15.82
N TYR A 486 -30.82 -15.45 -15.54
CA TYR A 486 -30.92 -14.30 -16.47
C TYR A 486 -30.93 -12.91 -15.80
N ALA A 487 -30.37 -12.72 -14.60
CA ALA A 487 -30.25 -11.36 -14.05
C ALA A 487 -29.11 -10.57 -14.73
N VAL A 488 -29.40 -10.10 -15.94
CA VAL A 488 -28.71 -9.01 -16.62
C VAL A 488 -28.83 -7.77 -15.73
N ILE A 489 -27.79 -7.47 -14.96
CA ILE A 489 -27.67 -6.17 -14.29
C ILE A 489 -26.40 -5.52 -14.84
N GLY A 490 -26.59 -4.73 -15.91
CA GLY A 490 -25.54 -3.87 -16.47
C GLY A 490 -25.08 -2.86 -15.41
N TRP A 491 -23.89 -2.26 -15.47
CA TRP A 491 -23.58 -1.18 -16.41
C TRP A 491 -24.83 -0.44 -16.97
N SER A 492 -25.85 -0.17 -16.14
CA SER A 492 -27.03 0.59 -16.54
C SER A 492 -26.88 2.06 -16.15
N ASN A 493 -26.24 2.82 -17.02
CA ASN A 493 -26.56 4.23 -17.19
C ASN A 493 -27.42 4.35 -18.46
N ALA A 494 -28.16 5.43 -18.65
CA ALA A 494 -28.87 5.74 -19.90
C ALA A 494 -27.94 5.79 -21.15
N GLY A 495 -26.61 5.76 -20.94
CA GLY A 495 -25.59 5.58 -21.98
C GLY A 495 -24.80 4.26 -21.92
N GLY A 496 -25.15 3.29 -21.06
CA GLY A 496 -24.50 1.98 -21.00
C GLY A 496 -24.90 1.06 -22.14
N TRP A 497 -24.05 0.07 -22.46
CA TRP A 497 -24.26 -1.06 -23.39
C TRP A 497 -25.55 -1.02 -24.21
N ILE A 498 -25.53 -0.24 -25.28
CA ILE A 498 -26.72 0.00 -26.08
C ILE A 498 -26.84 -1.13 -27.11
N ASN A 499 -27.90 -1.93 -27.03
CA ASN A 499 -28.23 -2.91 -28.05
C ASN A 499 -28.65 -2.21 -29.35
N GLU A 500 -28.92 -3.00 -30.38
CA GLU A 500 -29.26 -2.51 -31.72
C GLU A 500 -30.51 -1.61 -31.81
N ALA A 501 -31.32 -1.54 -30.74
CA ALA A 501 -32.54 -0.76 -30.66
C ALA A 501 -32.39 0.52 -29.80
N GLY A 502 -31.18 0.85 -29.34
CA GLY A 502 -31.01 1.99 -28.43
C GLY A 502 -31.26 1.62 -26.96
N GLN A 503 -31.37 0.34 -26.61
CA GLN A 503 -31.77 -0.11 -25.28
C GLN A 503 -30.57 -0.64 -24.48
N PRO A 504 -30.44 -0.34 -23.19
CA PRO A 504 -29.40 -0.90 -22.33
C PRO A 504 -29.47 -2.45 -22.28
N THR A 505 -28.32 -3.10 -22.38
CA THR A 505 -28.08 -4.54 -22.14
C THR A 505 -26.90 -4.70 -21.18
N GLY A 506 -26.70 -5.84 -20.53
CA GLY A 506 -25.69 -5.98 -19.46
C GLY A 506 -24.42 -6.71 -19.89
N ILE A 507 -23.32 -6.43 -19.18
CA ILE A 507 -22.14 -7.30 -19.10
C ILE A 507 -22.48 -8.52 -18.24
N GLY A 508 -22.02 -9.70 -18.64
CA GLY A 508 -22.11 -10.90 -17.80
C GLY A 508 -20.96 -10.95 -16.80
N ARG A 509 -21.28 -11.12 -15.51
CA ARG A 509 -20.34 -11.63 -14.51
C ARG A 509 -20.29 -13.14 -14.64
N ASN A 510 -19.09 -13.73 -14.57
CA ASN A 510 -18.91 -15.18 -14.69
C ASN A 510 -18.23 -15.81 -13.47
N ASP A 511 -18.25 -15.13 -12.32
CA ASP A 511 -17.65 -15.62 -11.08
C ASP A 511 -18.46 -15.29 -9.82
N SER A 512 -18.25 -16.12 -8.79
CA SER A 512 -18.90 -16.03 -7.48
C SER A 512 -18.05 -15.34 -6.41
N THR A 513 -16.85 -14.85 -6.75
CA THR A 513 -15.86 -14.24 -5.83
C THR A 513 -16.20 -12.79 -5.46
N SER A 514 -15.36 -12.08 -4.70
CA SER A 514 -15.56 -10.64 -4.48
C SER A 514 -15.18 -9.79 -5.68
N ARG A 515 -14.24 -10.24 -6.52
CA ARG A 515 -13.81 -9.44 -7.66
C ARG A 515 -14.57 -9.71 -8.93
N PHE A 516 -14.63 -8.69 -9.78
CA PHE A 516 -15.40 -8.68 -11.01
C PHE A 516 -14.58 -9.22 -12.18
N VAL A 517 -15.10 -10.25 -12.85
CA VAL A 517 -14.72 -10.65 -14.20
C VAL A 517 -15.74 -10.06 -15.18
N GLY A 518 -15.33 -9.03 -15.94
CA GLY A 518 -16.16 -8.42 -16.96
C GLY A 518 -16.05 -9.18 -18.28
N VAL A 519 -17.09 -9.89 -18.69
CA VAL A 519 -17.07 -10.66 -19.96
C VAL A 519 -17.76 -9.90 -21.09
N PHE A 520 -17.00 -9.61 -22.14
CA PHE A 520 -17.41 -8.92 -23.36
C PHE A 520 -17.48 -9.93 -24.51
N LYS A 521 -18.67 -10.11 -25.09
CA LYS A 521 -18.91 -11.04 -26.20
C LYS A 521 -19.15 -10.30 -27.53
N PRO A 522 -18.75 -10.88 -28.67
CA PRO A 522 -18.88 -10.22 -29.97
C PRO A 522 -20.35 -10.15 -30.41
N ASN A 523 -20.68 -9.11 -31.19
CA ASN A 523 -21.96 -9.02 -31.91
C ASN A 523 -21.74 -9.39 -33.39
N ASN A 524 -22.41 -10.46 -33.85
CA ASN A 524 -22.28 -10.96 -35.22
C ASN A 524 -23.00 -10.09 -36.28
N SER A 525 -23.86 -9.16 -35.88
CA SER A 525 -24.74 -8.40 -36.77
C SER A 525 -24.26 -6.97 -37.05
N LYS A 526 -23.55 -6.32 -36.12
CA LYS A 526 -23.14 -4.90 -36.19
C LYS A 526 -21.84 -4.62 -35.43
N ASN A 527 -21.17 -3.53 -35.81
CA ASN A 527 -20.14 -2.93 -34.97
C ASN A 527 -20.76 -2.47 -33.65
N TYR A 528 -19.98 -2.53 -32.57
CA TYR A 528 -20.48 -2.27 -31.22
C TYR A 528 -19.53 -1.39 -30.41
N THR A 529 -20.08 -0.56 -29.53
CA THR A 529 -19.32 0.25 -28.56
C THR A 529 -20.00 0.21 -27.19
N ALA A 530 -19.28 -0.23 -26.17
CA ALA A 530 -19.62 -0.12 -24.77
C ALA A 530 -19.11 1.19 -24.23
N TYR A 531 -20.02 2.04 -23.74
CA TYR A 531 -19.66 3.19 -22.92
C TYR A 531 -19.91 2.86 -21.45
N GLY A 532 -19.01 3.27 -20.57
CA GLY A 532 -19.26 3.26 -19.14
C GLY A 532 -18.55 4.35 -18.38
N ASN A 533 -19.32 5.33 -17.89
CA ASN A 533 -18.87 6.13 -16.75
C ASN A 533 -19.01 5.28 -15.48
N THR A 534 -18.14 4.30 -15.33
CA THR A 534 -18.04 3.50 -14.12
C THR A 534 -17.17 4.26 -13.13
N THR A 535 -17.78 4.69 -12.04
CA THR A 535 -17.06 5.09 -10.84
C THR A 535 -17.24 3.96 -9.82
N ARG A 536 -16.41 3.90 -8.77
CA ARG A 536 -16.64 3.00 -7.63
C ARG A 536 -18.05 3.13 -7.03
N ALA A 537 -18.77 4.23 -7.31
CA ALA A 537 -20.14 4.48 -6.88
C ALA A 537 -21.20 3.72 -7.71
N ALA A 538 -21.26 2.39 -7.61
CA ALA A 538 -22.30 1.59 -8.25
C ALA A 538 -23.56 1.45 -7.38
N SER A 539 -24.39 2.50 -7.29
CA SER A 539 -25.82 2.38 -6.94
C SER A 539 -26.70 3.62 -7.12
N HIS A 540 -26.18 4.76 -7.59
CA HIS A 540 -26.98 5.98 -7.71
C HIS A 540 -27.02 6.60 -9.10
N ALA A 541 -28.04 7.43 -9.30
CA ALA A 541 -28.52 7.88 -10.59
C ALA A 541 -27.43 8.63 -11.39
N PRO A 542 -27.47 8.55 -12.74
CA PRO A 542 -26.49 9.14 -13.66
C PRO A 542 -26.12 10.61 -13.40
N GLN A 543 -27.01 11.38 -12.75
CA GLN A 543 -26.79 12.79 -12.47
C GLN A 543 -25.64 13.06 -11.49
N VAL A 544 -25.30 12.12 -10.59
CA VAL A 544 -24.20 12.29 -9.62
C VAL A 544 -22.84 12.14 -10.31
N VAL A 545 -22.72 11.18 -11.23
CA VAL A 545 -21.52 10.97 -12.04
C VAL A 545 -21.35 12.08 -13.09
N ALA A 546 -22.46 12.58 -13.66
CA ALA A 546 -22.46 13.70 -14.60
C ALA A 546 -22.09 15.06 -13.94
N ALA A 547 -22.17 15.17 -12.62
CA ALA A 547 -21.78 16.38 -11.88
C ALA A 547 -20.26 16.59 -11.83
N GLY A 548 -19.46 15.67 -12.39
CA GLY A 548 -18.05 15.90 -12.72
C GLY A 548 -17.19 16.30 -11.54
N ARG A 549 -17.40 15.71 -10.36
CA ARG A 549 -16.49 15.93 -9.23
C ARG A 549 -15.14 15.31 -9.61
N PRO A 550 -14.07 16.10 -9.74
CA PRO A 550 -12.75 15.56 -10.02
C PRO A 550 -12.28 14.88 -8.74
N ASP A 551 -12.42 13.56 -8.66
CA ASP A 551 -11.84 12.81 -7.54
C ASP A 551 -10.38 12.47 -7.84
N LEU A 552 -9.64 12.25 -6.77
CA LEU A 552 -8.22 11.97 -6.77
C LEU A 552 -7.96 10.61 -7.45
N PRO A 553 -6.79 10.42 -8.11
CA PRO A 553 -6.38 9.12 -8.63
C PRO A 553 -6.50 8.05 -7.55
N GLY A 554 -7.20 6.96 -7.84
CA GLY A 554 -7.41 5.85 -6.92
C GLY A 554 -8.81 5.67 -6.38
N LEU A 555 -9.74 6.57 -6.65
CA LEU A 555 -11.07 6.54 -6.03
C LEU A 555 -12.20 6.52 -7.06
N ASN A 556 -11.88 6.77 -8.33
CA ASN A 556 -12.84 6.76 -9.44
C ASN A 556 -12.69 5.55 -10.36
N GLU A 557 -11.62 4.79 -10.18
CA GLU A 557 -11.30 3.65 -11.02
C GLU A 557 -12.11 2.44 -10.57
N PHE A 558 -12.68 1.77 -11.57
CA PHE A 558 -13.45 0.56 -11.33
C PHE A 558 -12.47 -0.60 -11.09
N MET A 559 -12.47 -1.15 -9.87
CA MET A 559 -11.64 -2.30 -9.53
C MET A 559 -12.16 -3.56 -10.25
N MET A 560 -11.28 -4.25 -10.95
CA MET A 560 -11.58 -5.56 -11.52
C MET A 560 -10.39 -6.49 -11.46
N ASN A 561 -10.69 -7.78 -11.42
CA ASN A 561 -9.65 -8.80 -11.54
C ASN A 561 -9.41 -9.17 -13.00
N GLU A 562 -10.48 -9.23 -13.81
CA GLU A 562 -10.34 -9.59 -15.22
C GLU A 562 -11.23 -8.76 -16.14
N LEU A 563 -10.61 -8.22 -17.20
CA LEU A 563 -11.29 -7.79 -18.41
C LEU A 563 -11.24 -8.93 -19.44
N ARG A 564 -12.35 -9.66 -19.64
CA ARG A 564 -12.42 -10.81 -20.55
C ARG A 564 -13.11 -10.45 -21.85
N LEU A 565 -12.39 -10.53 -22.96
CA LEU A 565 -12.88 -10.43 -24.33
C LEU A 565 -12.98 -11.85 -24.89
N ALA A 566 -14.19 -12.38 -25.08
CA ALA A 566 -14.35 -13.80 -25.41
C ALA A 566 -15.50 -14.12 -26.36
N GLY A 567 -15.35 -15.20 -27.13
CA GLY A 567 -16.38 -15.76 -28.01
C GLY A 567 -15.92 -15.89 -29.46
N SER A 568 -16.74 -16.53 -30.30
CA SER A 568 -16.44 -16.74 -31.72
C SER A 568 -17.29 -15.82 -32.58
N PHE A 569 -16.65 -15.17 -33.54
CA PHE A 569 -17.27 -14.29 -34.50
C PHE A 569 -17.52 -15.03 -35.81
N THR A 570 -18.79 -15.28 -36.16
CA THR A 570 -19.17 -16.13 -37.31
C THR A 570 -19.92 -15.36 -38.41
N SER A 571 -19.68 -14.06 -38.53
CA SER A 571 -20.38 -13.19 -39.49
C SER A 571 -19.80 -13.29 -40.90
N THR A 572 -20.55 -12.87 -41.91
CA THR A 572 -20.08 -12.77 -43.30
C THR A 572 -19.39 -11.44 -43.64
N VAL A 573 -19.26 -10.53 -42.67
CA VAL A 573 -18.69 -9.18 -42.83
C VAL A 573 -17.85 -8.83 -41.61
N ASP A 574 -16.71 -8.17 -41.80
CA ASP A 574 -15.82 -7.66 -40.74
C ASP A 574 -16.53 -6.73 -39.75
N ARG A 575 -16.12 -6.79 -38.47
CA ARG A 575 -16.73 -5.99 -37.39
C ARG A 575 -15.73 -5.47 -36.38
N THR A 576 -16.17 -4.47 -35.63
CA THR A 576 -15.43 -3.92 -34.50
C THR A 576 -16.25 -3.96 -33.21
N ALA A 577 -15.58 -4.20 -32.09
CA ALA A 577 -16.15 -4.10 -30.75
C ALA A 577 -15.27 -3.17 -29.90
N THR A 578 -15.83 -2.07 -29.39
CA THR A 578 -15.08 -1.07 -28.62
C THR A 578 -15.56 -1.04 -27.17
N ILE A 579 -14.62 -0.90 -26.24
CA ILE A 579 -14.87 -0.66 -24.81
C ILE A 579 -14.30 0.72 -24.49
N GLN A 580 -15.13 1.60 -23.95
CA GLN A 580 -14.76 2.94 -23.56
C GLN A 580 -15.35 3.25 -22.18
N SER A 581 -14.50 3.54 -21.21
CA SER A 581 -14.90 3.83 -19.84
C SER A 581 -13.95 4.82 -19.16
N ASN A 582 -14.29 5.22 -17.93
CA ASN A 582 -13.30 5.71 -16.97
C ASN A 582 -12.16 4.68 -16.78
N PRO A 583 -11.02 5.08 -16.18
CA PRO A 583 -9.91 4.17 -15.96
C PRO A 583 -10.30 2.91 -15.16
N LEU A 584 -9.71 1.78 -15.50
CA LEU A 584 -9.95 0.47 -14.88
C LEU A 584 -8.75 0.10 -14.01
N LEU A 585 -8.97 -0.16 -12.72
CA LEU A 585 -7.91 -0.55 -11.80
C LEU A 585 -7.83 -2.08 -11.75
N LEU A 586 -6.73 -2.63 -12.25
CA LEU A 586 -6.47 -4.07 -12.33
C LEU A 586 -5.74 -4.54 -11.06
N VAL A 587 -6.38 -5.47 -10.34
CA VAL A 587 -5.99 -5.87 -8.99
C VAL A 587 -6.17 -7.40 -8.78
N ASP A 588 -5.28 -8.03 -8.00
CA ASP A 588 -5.29 -9.47 -7.65
C ASP A 588 -6.32 -9.80 -6.56
N SER A 589 -7.22 -10.75 -6.77
CA SER A 589 -8.27 -11.08 -5.79
C SER A 589 -7.68 -11.62 -4.48
N PRO A 590 -8.32 -11.37 -3.32
CA PRO A 590 -7.87 -11.93 -2.05
C PRO A 590 -7.85 -13.47 -2.04
N GLU A 591 -8.65 -14.10 -2.90
CA GLU A 591 -8.69 -15.56 -3.11
C GLU A 591 -7.60 -16.08 -4.07
N GLY A 592 -6.66 -15.22 -4.49
CA GLY A 592 -5.46 -15.60 -5.24
C GLY A 592 -5.61 -15.57 -6.77
N ARG A 593 -6.65 -14.95 -7.32
CA ARG A 593 -6.73 -14.72 -8.77
C ARG A 593 -5.87 -13.52 -9.15
N VAL A 594 -5.05 -13.66 -10.19
CA VAL A 594 -4.19 -12.57 -10.67
C VAL A 594 -4.97 -11.59 -11.55
N ALA A 595 -4.55 -10.32 -11.54
CA ALA A 595 -5.07 -9.29 -12.40
C ALA A 595 -4.77 -9.63 -13.87
N GLN A 596 -5.80 -9.68 -14.73
CA GLN A 596 -5.62 -10.13 -16.11
C GLN A 596 -6.54 -9.46 -17.15
N ILE A 597 -6.09 -9.49 -18.41
CA ILE A 597 -6.88 -9.20 -19.60
C ILE A 597 -6.97 -10.51 -20.40
N GLY A 598 -8.17 -11.10 -20.45
CA GLY A 598 -8.41 -12.37 -21.15
C GLY A 598 -8.81 -12.14 -22.60
N LEU A 599 -7.96 -12.51 -23.55
CA LEU A 599 -8.15 -12.36 -25.00
C LEU A 599 -8.53 -13.72 -25.64
N HIS A 600 -9.76 -14.17 -25.43
CA HIS A 600 -10.25 -15.51 -25.79
C HIS A 600 -11.27 -15.47 -26.95
N ALA A 601 -10.91 -14.84 -28.08
CA ALA A 601 -11.84 -14.67 -29.20
C ALA A 601 -11.30 -15.16 -30.55
N THR A 602 -12.16 -15.82 -31.32
CA THR A 602 -11.85 -16.30 -32.69
C THR A 602 -12.65 -15.56 -33.75
N ASP A 603 -12.05 -15.35 -34.92
CA ASP A 603 -12.65 -14.72 -36.08
C ASP A 603 -12.85 -15.73 -37.22
N ASP A 604 -14.04 -16.31 -37.27
CA ASP A 604 -14.46 -17.24 -38.33
C ASP A 604 -15.11 -16.50 -39.53
N SER A 605 -14.92 -15.19 -39.66
CA SER A 605 -15.45 -14.42 -40.78
C SER A 605 -14.63 -14.59 -42.07
N PRO A 606 -15.21 -14.31 -43.25
CA PRO A 606 -14.55 -14.54 -44.54
C PRO A 606 -13.20 -13.82 -44.73
N THR A 607 -13.00 -12.73 -43.98
CA THR A 607 -11.91 -11.77 -44.13
C THR A 607 -10.96 -11.79 -42.92
N GLY A 608 -11.41 -12.26 -41.76
CA GLY A 608 -10.56 -12.37 -40.56
C GLY A 608 -10.12 -11.02 -39.98
N ALA A 609 -10.88 -9.93 -40.18
CA ALA A 609 -10.49 -8.58 -39.78
C ALA A 609 -11.26 -8.01 -38.57
N MET A 610 -11.89 -8.86 -37.76
CA MET A 610 -12.53 -8.46 -36.52
C MET A 610 -11.50 -7.86 -35.55
N THR A 611 -11.88 -6.73 -34.94
CA THR A 611 -11.02 -6.03 -33.97
C THR A 611 -11.76 -5.67 -32.69
N TYR A 612 -11.16 -5.99 -31.54
CA TYR A 612 -11.54 -5.44 -30.24
C TYR A 612 -10.69 -4.22 -29.90
N PHE A 613 -11.33 -3.13 -29.50
CA PHE A 613 -10.67 -1.91 -29.01
C PHE A 613 -10.93 -1.74 -27.52
N VAL A 614 -9.87 -1.59 -26.73
CA VAL A 614 -9.92 -1.11 -25.34
C VAL A 614 -9.47 0.35 -25.35
N LYS A 615 -10.45 1.26 -25.32
CA LYS A 615 -10.26 2.73 -25.30
C LYS A 615 -10.38 3.31 -23.89
N SER A 616 -10.16 2.48 -22.87
CA SER A 616 -10.14 2.87 -21.47
C SER A 616 -8.71 2.84 -20.96
N ASP A 617 -8.34 3.81 -20.12
CA ASP A 617 -7.08 3.74 -19.37
C ASP A 617 -7.11 2.52 -18.43
N LEU A 618 -5.97 1.85 -18.31
CA LEU A 618 -5.74 0.70 -17.44
C LEU A 618 -4.70 1.09 -16.40
N GLU A 619 -5.09 1.04 -15.14
CA GLU A 619 -4.22 1.32 -14.00
C GLU A 619 -3.79 0.01 -13.34
N LEU A 620 -2.48 -0.14 -13.16
CA LEU A 620 -1.88 -1.37 -12.65
C LEU A 620 -1.60 -1.24 -11.15
N TYR A 621 -2.45 -1.85 -10.32
CA TYR A 621 -2.14 -2.01 -8.89
C TYR A 621 -1.24 -3.22 -8.66
N ASN A 622 -1.48 -4.32 -9.38
CA ASN A 622 -0.65 -5.51 -9.46
C ASN A 622 -0.04 -5.63 -10.87
N ASP A 623 0.90 -6.56 -11.03
CA ASP A 623 1.32 -6.98 -12.38
C ASP A 623 0.11 -7.53 -13.13
N VAL A 624 0.02 -7.25 -14.44
CA VAL A 624 -1.12 -7.68 -15.25
C VAL A 624 -0.72 -8.78 -16.23
N HIS A 625 -1.53 -9.83 -16.25
CA HIS A 625 -1.41 -10.91 -17.23
C HIS A 625 -2.33 -10.66 -18.43
N ILE A 626 -1.77 -10.52 -19.63
CA ILE A 626 -2.54 -10.54 -20.87
C ILE A 626 -2.54 -11.98 -21.36
N VAL A 627 -3.67 -12.68 -21.22
CA VAL A 627 -3.78 -14.12 -21.46
C VAL A 627 -4.74 -14.42 -22.61
N GLY A 628 -4.80 -15.68 -23.03
CA GLY A 628 -5.83 -16.17 -23.94
C GLY A 628 -5.36 -16.44 -25.36
N ASP A 629 -6.25 -17.10 -26.09
CA ASP A 629 -6.01 -17.70 -27.39
C ASP A 629 -7.04 -17.23 -28.41
N GLY A 630 -6.61 -17.16 -29.67
CA GLY A 630 -7.48 -16.74 -30.77
C GLY A 630 -6.73 -15.95 -31.84
N ASP A 631 -7.44 -15.67 -32.93
CA ASP A 631 -6.93 -15.00 -34.13
C ASP A 631 -7.55 -13.62 -34.37
N VAL A 632 -8.41 -13.15 -33.46
CA VAL A 632 -8.93 -11.78 -33.45
C VAL A 632 -7.81 -10.76 -33.19
N ASN A 633 -7.94 -9.58 -33.79
CA ASN A 633 -7.06 -8.45 -33.48
C ASN A 633 -7.52 -7.74 -32.21
N PHE A 634 -6.63 -7.62 -31.22
CA PHE A 634 -6.90 -6.85 -30.00
C PHE A 634 -6.05 -5.58 -30.00
N GLU A 635 -6.70 -4.43 -29.85
CA GLU A 635 -6.05 -3.12 -29.80
C GLU A 635 -6.35 -2.44 -28.47
N ILE A 636 -5.30 -2.09 -27.73
CA ILE A 636 -5.39 -1.27 -26.51
C ILE A 636 -4.92 0.13 -26.87
N ASN A 637 -5.89 1.05 -26.94
CA ASN A 637 -5.67 2.44 -27.31
C ASN A 637 -5.66 3.37 -26.09
N GLY A 638 -6.29 2.97 -24.97
CA GLY A 638 -6.12 3.66 -23.69
C GLY A 638 -4.69 3.55 -23.15
N GLN A 639 -4.37 4.36 -22.14
CA GLN A 639 -3.06 4.31 -21.49
C GLN A 639 -2.96 3.10 -20.56
N ILE A 640 -1.84 2.39 -20.58
CA ILE A 640 -1.47 1.48 -19.49
C ILE A 640 -0.45 2.18 -18.59
N ARG A 641 -0.80 2.41 -17.32
CA ARG A 641 0.06 3.11 -16.36
C ARG A 641 0.08 2.41 -15.01
N ASP A 642 1.20 2.55 -14.31
CA ASP A 642 1.28 2.17 -12.90
C ASP A 642 0.25 2.97 -12.13
N PHE A 643 -0.47 2.30 -11.23
CA PHE A 643 -1.28 3.02 -10.27
C PHE A 643 -0.38 3.81 -9.32
N TYR A 644 0.67 3.15 -8.80
CA TYR A 644 1.59 3.75 -7.84
C TYR A 644 3.02 3.18 -7.87
N ALA A 645 3.15 1.87 -7.75
CA ALA A 645 4.43 1.18 -7.84
C ALA A 645 4.66 0.67 -9.27
N PRO A 646 5.90 0.57 -9.75
CA PRO A 646 6.21 -0.04 -11.04
C PRO A 646 5.62 -1.44 -11.15
N ARG A 647 4.78 -1.68 -12.18
CA ARG A 647 4.16 -2.97 -12.49
C ARG A 647 4.53 -3.47 -13.86
N SER A 648 4.58 -4.79 -13.96
CA SER A 648 4.92 -5.52 -15.18
C SER A 648 3.67 -5.91 -15.96
N ILE A 649 3.84 -6.05 -17.27
CA ILE A 649 2.86 -6.64 -18.19
C ILE A 649 3.42 -7.98 -18.65
N ILE A 650 2.66 -9.05 -18.46
CA ILE A 650 3.06 -10.42 -18.79
C ILE A 650 2.10 -10.94 -19.86
N LYS A 651 2.58 -11.12 -21.09
CA LYS A 651 1.81 -11.61 -22.23
C LYS A 651 1.98 -13.12 -22.40
N GLU A 652 0.87 -13.84 -22.31
CA GLU A 652 0.75 -15.29 -22.39
C GLU A 652 -0.35 -15.70 -23.38
N GLY A 653 -0.36 -16.98 -23.77
CA GLY A 653 -1.31 -17.50 -24.77
C GLY A 653 -1.01 -17.04 -26.20
N SER A 654 -1.71 -17.63 -27.17
CA SER A 654 -1.44 -17.44 -28.61
C SER A 654 -1.99 -16.13 -29.20
N SER A 655 -2.82 -15.41 -28.45
CA SER A 655 -3.44 -14.15 -28.90
C SER A 655 -2.42 -13.06 -29.28
N ARG A 656 -2.85 -12.12 -30.12
CA ARG A 656 -2.06 -10.97 -30.58
C ARG A 656 -2.64 -9.67 -30.05
N VAL A 657 -1.80 -8.83 -29.43
CA VAL A 657 -2.22 -7.52 -28.90
C VAL A 657 -1.42 -6.39 -29.56
N THR A 658 -2.10 -5.31 -29.92
CA THR A 658 -1.51 -4.07 -30.43
C THR A 658 -1.71 -2.97 -29.40
N LEU A 659 -0.62 -2.31 -29.00
CA LEU A 659 -0.61 -1.14 -28.14
C LEU A 659 -0.53 0.11 -29.01
N THR A 660 -1.56 0.95 -28.97
CA THR A 660 -1.63 2.21 -29.73
C THR A 660 -1.71 3.47 -28.84
N GLY A 661 -1.90 3.28 -27.53
CA GLY A 661 -1.96 4.36 -26.53
C GLY A 661 -0.61 4.81 -25.96
N ASP A 662 -0.66 5.79 -25.04
CA ASP A 662 0.52 6.33 -24.32
C ASP A 662 0.78 5.56 -23.02
N ASN A 663 1.61 4.51 -23.08
CA ASN A 663 1.88 3.61 -21.96
C ASN A 663 3.09 4.08 -21.13
N THR A 664 2.92 4.09 -19.81
CA THR A 664 3.89 4.65 -18.85
C THR A 664 4.13 3.76 -17.63
N PHE A 665 3.84 2.46 -17.71
CA PHE A 665 4.19 1.48 -16.68
C PHE A 665 5.72 1.34 -16.51
N GLY A 666 6.17 1.11 -15.28
CA GLY A 666 7.58 1.11 -14.89
C GLY A 666 8.22 -0.27 -14.74
N GLY A 667 7.44 -1.35 -14.78
CA GLY A 667 7.95 -2.72 -14.71
C GLY A 667 8.41 -3.25 -16.07
N ASP A 668 8.46 -4.57 -16.21
CA ASP A 668 8.89 -5.24 -17.44
C ASP A 668 7.70 -5.51 -18.36
N LEU A 669 7.94 -5.49 -19.68
CA LEU A 669 7.08 -6.12 -20.67
C LEU A 669 7.64 -7.50 -20.99
N GLN A 670 6.99 -8.55 -20.48
CA GLN A 670 7.40 -9.94 -20.68
C GLN A 670 6.46 -10.61 -21.68
N ILE A 671 6.99 -11.10 -22.80
CA ILE A 671 6.22 -11.80 -23.82
C ILE A 671 6.62 -13.27 -23.82
N LEU A 672 5.81 -14.09 -23.14
CA LEU A 672 6.04 -15.52 -22.99
C LEU A 672 5.45 -16.32 -24.15
N ALA A 673 4.36 -15.83 -24.76
CA ALA A 673 3.73 -16.42 -25.94
C ALA A 673 2.84 -15.42 -26.70
N GLY A 674 2.55 -15.73 -27.98
CA GLY A 674 1.75 -14.86 -28.85
C GLY A 674 2.55 -13.63 -29.28
N SER A 675 1.89 -12.49 -29.50
CA SER A 675 2.60 -11.28 -29.91
C SER A 675 2.10 -9.99 -29.25
N VAL A 676 3.05 -9.06 -29.09
CA VAL A 676 2.78 -7.65 -28.75
C VAL A 676 3.31 -6.77 -29.87
N THR A 677 2.46 -5.91 -30.41
CA THR A 677 2.83 -4.91 -31.42
C THR A 677 2.68 -3.50 -30.88
N VAL A 678 3.68 -2.65 -31.02
CA VAL A 678 3.56 -1.19 -30.81
C VAL A 678 3.34 -0.52 -32.17
N ALA A 679 2.20 0.16 -32.34
CA ALA A 679 1.80 0.70 -33.64
C ALA A 679 1.03 2.03 -33.54
N GLY A 680 1.21 2.88 -34.55
CA GLY A 680 0.59 4.21 -34.63
C GLY A 680 1.45 5.33 -34.04
N ALA A 681 1.29 6.52 -34.60
CA ALA A 681 2.12 7.69 -34.28
C ALA A 681 2.00 8.17 -32.83
N GLU A 682 0.91 7.83 -32.15
CA GLU A 682 0.63 8.17 -30.74
C GLU A 682 1.06 7.07 -29.76
N ALA A 683 1.44 5.89 -30.24
CA ALA A 683 1.81 4.77 -29.39
C ALA A 683 3.11 5.07 -28.64
N ARG A 684 3.11 4.86 -27.33
CA ARG A 684 4.29 5.08 -26.49
C ARG A 684 4.46 3.95 -25.48
N VAL A 685 5.71 3.61 -25.19
CA VAL A 685 6.14 2.82 -24.02
C VAL A 685 7.36 3.54 -23.43
N ARG A 686 7.19 4.37 -22.39
CA ARG A 686 8.25 5.31 -21.96
C ARG A 686 9.01 4.94 -20.68
N LYS A 687 8.39 4.24 -19.73
CA LYS A 687 8.98 3.96 -18.40
C LYS A 687 9.36 2.50 -18.17
N ALA A 688 9.04 1.61 -19.12
CA ALA A 688 9.28 0.19 -18.96
C ALA A 688 10.77 -0.08 -18.69
N ARG A 689 11.05 -0.97 -17.76
CA ARG A 689 12.42 -1.33 -17.36
C ARG A 689 13.01 -2.33 -18.36
N GLY A 690 12.36 -3.47 -18.54
CA GLY A 690 12.80 -4.52 -19.45
C GLY A 690 11.77 -4.85 -20.52
N LEU A 691 12.25 -5.32 -21.67
CA LEU A 691 11.48 -6.11 -22.64
C LEU A 691 12.09 -7.51 -22.71
N SER A 692 11.31 -8.56 -22.52
CA SER A 692 11.75 -9.94 -22.76
C SER A 692 10.86 -10.65 -23.77
N VAL A 693 11.46 -11.29 -24.78
CA VAL A 693 10.76 -12.05 -25.81
C VAL A 693 11.21 -13.50 -25.75
N ALA A 694 10.31 -14.38 -25.30
CA ALA A 694 10.58 -15.80 -25.15
C ALA A 694 10.59 -16.54 -26.50
N ALA A 695 11.12 -17.77 -26.50
CA ALA A 695 11.09 -18.64 -27.67
C ALA A 695 9.65 -18.86 -28.21
N GLY A 696 9.42 -18.56 -29.49
CA GLY A 696 8.11 -18.69 -30.12
C GLY A 696 7.14 -17.52 -29.88
N ALA A 697 7.55 -16.50 -29.11
CA ALA A 697 6.83 -15.24 -28.95
C ALA A 697 7.35 -14.17 -29.93
N GLU A 698 6.56 -13.11 -30.14
CA GLU A 698 6.91 -12.00 -31.04
C GLU A 698 6.71 -10.62 -30.40
N TYR A 699 7.74 -9.77 -30.51
CA TYR A 699 7.62 -8.31 -30.37
C TYR A 699 7.77 -7.64 -31.73
N ARG A 700 6.87 -6.72 -32.03
CA ARG A 700 6.94 -5.91 -33.26
C ARG A 700 6.71 -4.44 -32.95
N GLN A 701 7.47 -3.56 -33.61
CA GLN A 701 7.17 -2.13 -33.63
C GLN A 701 7.05 -1.65 -35.07
N THR A 702 5.93 -1.02 -35.41
CA THR A 702 5.67 -0.51 -36.76
C THR A 702 5.67 1.01 -36.84
N ASP A 703 5.42 1.70 -35.72
CA ASP A 703 5.48 3.15 -35.56
C ASP A 703 5.57 3.48 -34.05
N GLY A 704 5.41 4.75 -33.66
CA GLY A 704 5.38 5.17 -32.26
C GLY A 704 6.76 5.22 -31.62
N GLU A 705 6.83 5.29 -30.28
CA GLU A 705 8.10 5.34 -29.54
C GLU A 705 8.11 4.33 -28.39
N ALA A 706 9.17 3.53 -28.27
CA ALA A 706 9.33 2.60 -27.16
C ALA A 706 10.75 2.69 -26.58
N ALA A 707 10.86 2.74 -25.26
CA ALA A 707 12.12 2.89 -24.55
C ALA A 707 12.20 1.90 -23.38
N TYR A 708 13.25 1.07 -23.39
CA TYR A 708 13.53 0.06 -22.38
C TYR A 708 14.96 0.22 -21.86
N ASP A 709 15.19 -0.05 -20.58
CA ASP A 709 16.57 -0.07 -20.06
C ASP A 709 17.30 -1.33 -20.58
N SER A 710 16.57 -2.44 -20.71
CA SER A 710 17.11 -3.69 -21.24
C SER A 710 16.13 -4.42 -22.17
N VAL A 711 16.67 -5.13 -23.15
CA VAL A 711 15.94 -6.00 -24.08
C VAL A 711 16.58 -7.37 -24.07
N THR A 712 15.79 -8.42 -23.82
CA THR A 712 16.24 -9.81 -23.87
C THR A 712 15.46 -10.54 -24.94
N ILE A 713 16.17 -11.10 -25.93
CA ILE A 713 15.60 -11.89 -27.02
C ILE A 713 16.11 -13.31 -26.84
N GLU A 714 15.25 -14.21 -26.36
CA GLU A 714 15.64 -15.60 -26.17
C GLU A 714 15.83 -16.30 -27.52
N PRO A 715 16.67 -17.36 -27.60
CA PRO A 715 16.80 -18.16 -28.80
C PRO A 715 15.44 -18.67 -29.31
N GLY A 716 15.06 -18.26 -30.53
CA GLY A 716 13.76 -18.58 -31.14
C GLY A 716 12.65 -17.57 -30.87
N GLY A 717 12.90 -16.51 -30.09
CA GLY A 717 12.03 -15.35 -30.00
C GLY A 717 12.12 -14.48 -31.25
N GLN A 718 11.00 -13.85 -31.64
CA GLN A 718 10.92 -13.00 -32.81
C GLN A 718 10.88 -11.52 -32.41
N PHE A 719 11.81 -10.72 -32.90
CA PHE A 719 11.90 -9.30 -32.62
C PHE A 719 12.03 -8.51 -33.91
N GLN A 720 11.12 -7.54 -34.14
CA GLN A 720 11.09 -6.77 -35.39
C GLN A 720 10.85 -5.28 -35.14
N LEU A 721 11.79 -4.44 -35.57
CA LEU A 721 11.62 -2.98 -35.62
C LEU A 721 11.44 -2.53 -37.06
N LEU A 722 10.23 -2.11 -37.42
CA LEU A 722 9.86 -1.73 -38.79
C LEU A 722 9.62 -0.22 -38.96
N GLY A 723 9.46 0.52 -37.86
CA GLY A 723 9.22 1.97 -37.89
C GLY A 723 9.17 2.57 -36.48
N GLY A 724 8.98 3.89 -36.40
CA GLY A 724 8.95 4.62 -35.12
C GLY A 724 10.34 4.95 -34.55
N LYS A 725 10.41 5.18 -33.23
CA LYS A 725 11.63 5.34 -32.43
C LYS A 725 11.73 4.19 -31.42
N PHE A 726 12.90 3.57 -31.31
CA PHE A 726 13.17 2.56 -30.30
C PHE A 726 14.45 2.93 -29.53
N GLU A 727 14.41 2.85 -28.21
CA GLU A 727 15.53 3.13 -27.31
C GLU A 727 15.82 1.89 -26.45
N ALA A 728 17.09 1.49 -26.38
CA ALA A 728 17.57 0.48 -25.46
C ALA A 728 19.02 0.73 -25.03
N ALA A 729 19.34 0.46 -23.76
CA ALA A 729 20.71 0.58 -23.23
C ALA A 729 21.45 -0.77 -23.17
N ALA A 730 20.75 -1.88 -22.92
CA ALA A 730 21.34 -3.21 -22.93
C ALA A 730 20.49 -4.19 -23.75
N ILE A 731 21.12 -4.92 -24.66
CA ILE A 731 20.45 -5.90 -25.52
C ILE A 731 21.14 -7.27 -25.38
N PHE A 732 20.37 -8.28 -24.99
CA PHE A 732 20.81 -9.66 -24.83
C PHE A 732 20.19 -10.52 -25.94
N GLY A 733 21.01 -10.88 -26.93
CA GLY A 733 20.59 -11.63 -28.14
C GLY A 733 20.92 -10.87 -29.43
N ASP A 734 20.56 -11.47 -30.56
CA ASP A 734 20.72 -10.83 -31.87
C ASP A 734 19.64 -9.78 -32.08
N PHE A 735 20.02 -8.62 -32.58
CA PHE A 735 19.15 -7.45 -32.70
C PHE A 735 19.01 -7.00 -34.14
N VAL A 736 17.78 -6.89 -34.63
CA VAL A 736 17.49 -6.52 -36.02
C VAL A 736 16.65 -5.24 -36.09
N ASN A 737 17.23 -4.18 -36.66
CA ASN A 737 16.50 -2.96 -37.01
C ASN A 737 16.21 -2.92 -38.52
N ALA A 738 14.96 -3.12 -38.91
CA ALA A 738 14.55 -3.14 -40.32
C ALA A 738 13.97 -1.82 -40.83
N GLY A 739 13.63 -0.88 -39.95
CA GLY A 739 12.98 0.37 -40.38
C GLY A 739 12.79 1.45 -39.32
N ALA A 740 13.10 1.21 -38.06
CA ALA A 740 12.93 2.19 -36.99
C ALA A 740 14.13 3.15 -36.87
N ARG A 741 13.92 4.26 -36.16
CA ARG A 741 15.00 5.08 -35.60
C ARG A 741 15.44 4.45 -34.28
N PHE A 742 16.59 3.79 -34.27
CA PHE A 742 17.15 3.21 -33.06
C PHE A 742 18.07 4.23 -32.38
N ALA A 743 17.70 4.71 -31.21
CA ALA A 743 18.47 5.65 -30.40
C ALA A 743 19.14 4.96 -29.20
N MET A 744 20.33 5.42 -28.83
CA MET A 744 21.11 4.82 -27.74
C MET A 744 20.54 5.25 -26.38
N GLY A 745 19.85 4.35 -25.68
CA GLY A 745 19.31 4.61 -24.35
C GLY A 745 18.42 5.87 -24.24
N ARG A 746 18.15 6.27 -22.99
CA ARG A 746 17.36 7.49 -22.67
C ARG A 746 18.26 8.73 -22.47
N THR A 747 19.55 8.53 -22.31
CA THR A 747 20.58 9.53 -22.05
C THR A 747 21.86 9.08 -22.73
N THR A 748 22.78 10.01 -23.01
CA THR A 748 24.09 9.67 -23.56
C THR A 748 24.79 8.60 -22.75
N GLY A 749 25.41 7.65 -23.44
CA GLY A 749 26.12 6.57 -22.77
C GLY A 749 26.50 5.43 -23.70
N VAL A 750 26.83 4.29 -23.09
CA VAL A 750 27.14 3.06 -23.82
C VAL A 750 25.90 2.18 -23.93
N THR A 751 25.46 1.93 -25.16
CA THR A 751 24.50 0.86 -25.46
C THR A 751 25.27 -0.41 -25.79
N THR A 752 24.89 -1.53 -25.19
CA THR A 752 25.54 -2.83 -25.41
C THR A 752 24.63 -3.82 -26.14
N VAL A 753 25.18 -4.58 -27.08
CA VAL A 753 24.53 -5.71 -27.76
C VAL A 753 25.38 -6.95 -27.57
N ALA A 754 24.86 -7.95 -26.85
CA ALA A 754 25.60 -9.17 -26.53
C ALA A 754 25.68 -10.17 -27.71
N GLY A 755 24.92 -9.96 -28.78
CA GLY A 755 24.92 -10.75 -30.02
C GLY A 755 25.33 -9.94 -31.25
N ASP A 756 24.78 -10.31 -32.40
CA ASP A 756 24.92 -9.54 -33.65
C ASP A 756 23.93 -8.37 -33.68
N PHE A 757 24.32 -7.24 -34.29
CA PHE A 757 23.42 -6.12 -34.59
C PHE A 757 23.29 -5.97 -36.09
N THR A 758 22.08 -6.10 -36.63
CA THR A 758 21.80 -5.94 -38.06
C THR A 758 20.81 -4.81 -38.30
N GLN A 759 21.25 -3.76 -38.97
CA GLN A 759 20.40 -2.72 -39.52
C GLN A 759 20.20 -2.94 -41.02
N THR A 760 18.97 -3.26 -41.44
CA THR A 760 18.62 -3.41 -42.86
C THR A 760 17.89 -2.19 -43.43
N GLY A 761 17.35 -1.32 -42.57
CA GLY A 761 16.66 -0.08 -42.93
C GLY A 761 16.60 0.89 -41.74
N GLY A 762 15.82 1.98 -41.85
CA GLY A 762 15.67 2.94 -40.75
C GLY A 762 16.94 3.77 -40.50
N SER A 763 17.18 4.11 -39.22
CA SER A 763 18.39 4.83 -38.82
C SER A 763 18.93 4.43 -37.46
N LEU A 764 20.25 4.58 -37.33
CA LEU A 764 20.98 4.61 -36.07
C LEU A 764 21.10 6.07 -35.63
N ASP A 765 20.47 6.43 -34.51
CA ASP A 765 20.43 7.79 -33.99
C ASP A 765 21.37 7.88 -32.77
N MET A 766 22.30 8.83 -32.81
CA MET A 766 23.36 9.02 -31.80
C MET A 766 23.51 10.49 -31.43
N GLU A 767 23.78 10.75 -30.16
CA GLU A 767 23.90 12.08 -29.57
C GLU A 767 25.33 12.35 -29.08
N ILE A 768 25.81 13.58 -29.27
CA ILE A 768 27.14 14.04 -28.86
C ILE A 768 27.00 15.36 -28.09
N GLY A 769 27.24 15.34 -26.78
CA GLY A 769 27.26 16.52 -25.91
C GLY A 769 28.65 16.95 -25.41
N GLY A 770 29.68 16.17 -25.70
CA GLY A 770 31.05 16.39 -25.23
C GLY A 770 32.01 15.33 -25.78
N ALA A 771 33.16 15.12 -25.14
CA ALA A 771 34.26 14.33 -25.70
C ALA A 771 34.65 13.10 -24.86
N GLU A 772 34.03 12.86 -23.71
CA GLU A 772 34.27 11.67 -22.89
C GLU A 772 33.39 10.49 -23.35
N LEU A 773 34.03 9.39 -23.78
CA LEU A 773 33.37 8.17 -24.23
C LEU A 773 32.56 7.54 -23.09
N GLY A 774 31.27 7.26 -23.35
CA GLY A 774 30.39 6.59 -22.39
C GLY A 774 29.84 7.49 -21.28
N GLY A 775 30.07 8.80 -21.38
CA GLY A 775 29.42 9.81 -20.54
C GLY A 775 28.78 10.91 -21.38
N ASP A 776 29.58 11.57 -22.21
CA ASP A 776 29.15 12.79 -22.91
C ASP A 776 28.50 12.53 -24.28
N TYR A 777 28.71 11.34 -24.84
CA TYR A 777 28.18 10.98 -26.14
C TYR A 777 27.90 9.49 -26.25
N ASP A 778 27.07 9.16 -27.23
CA ASP A 778 26.59 7.81 -27.50
C ASP A 778 27.65 6.90 -28.10
N HIS A 779 27.70 5.68 -27.59
CA HIS A 779 28.55 4.62 -28.11
C HIS A 779 27.79 3.28 -28.15
N LEU A 780 27.76 2.63 -29.31
CA LEU A 780 27.20 1.30 -29.48
C LEU A 780 28.30 0.24 -29.48
N SER A 781 28.30 -0.63 -28.46
CA SER A 781 29.23 -1.75 -28.35
C SER A 781 28.55 -3.06 -28.68
N VAL A 782 29.00 -3.73 -29.74
CA VAL A 782 28.43 -4.97 -30.27
C VAL A 782 29.42 -6.11 -30.08
N ALA A 783 29.06 -7.14 -29.32
CA ALA A 783 29.95 -8.28 -29.09
C ALA A 783 30.19 -9.09 -30.37
N GLY A 784 29.17 -9.20 -31.23
CA GLY A 784 29.22 -9.91 -32.51
C GLY A 784 29.57 -9.02 -33.70
N THR A 785 28.88 -9.27 -34.81
CA THR A 785 28.98 -8.51 -36.06
C THR A 785 28.00 -7.33 -36.04
N LEU A 786 28.47 -6.16 -36.48
CA LEU A 786 27.66 -4.96 -36.72
C LEU A 786 27.45 -4.78 -38.22
N SER A 787 26.26 -5.16 -38.71
CA SER A 787 25.83 -4.99 -40.09
C SER A 787 25.01 -3.72 -40.27
N VAL A 788 25.49 -2.79 -41.09
CA VAL A 788 24.84 -1.47 -41.25
C VAL A 788 24.29 -1.24 -42.66
N ALA A 789 23.06 -0.73 -42.70
CA ALA A 789 22.39 -0.17 -43.88
C ALA A 789 21.61 1.10 -43.46
N GLY A 790 20.67 1.59 -44.27
CA GLY A 790 19.82 2.73 -43.88
C GLY A 790 20.61 4.02 -43.64
N SER A 791 20.32 4.75 -42.56
CA SER A 791 21.05 5.99 -42.23
C SER A 791 21.78 5.93 -40.90
N LEU A 792 22.89 6.67 -40.78
CA LEU A 792 23.44 7.10 -39.49
C LEU A 792 23.02 8.56 -39.27
N ARG A 793 22.49 8.89 -38.09
CA ARG A 793 22.08 10.23 -37.70
C ARG A 793 22.81 10.62 -36.42
N VAL A 794 23.54 11.72 -36.47
CA VAL A 794 24.25 12.25 -35.32
C VAL A 794 23.71 13.64 -35.01
N SER A 795 23.47 13.94 -33.75
CA SER A 795 23.06 15.26 -33.26
C SER A 795 23.99 15.77 -32.16
N LEU A 796 24.16 17.09 -32.09
CA LEU A 796 24.91 17.76 -31.02
C LEU A 796 23.95 18.20 -29.90
N LEU A 797 24.26 17.91 -28.65
CA LEU A 797 23.47 18.32 -27.47
C LEU A 797 23.93 19.68 -26.93
N ASP A 798 23.03 20.41 -26.28
CA ASP A 798 23.31 21.58 -25.41
C ASP A 798 24.27 22.65 -25.95
N GLY A 799 24.21 22.92 -27.26
CA GLY A 799 25.08 23.92 -27.88
C GLY A 799 26.55 23.50 -27.93
N PHE A 800 26.86 22.21 -27.70
CA PHE A 800 28.18 21.63 -27.92
C PHE A 800 28.65 21.92 -29.35
N GLN A 801 29.88 22.38 -29.47
CA GLN A 801 30.54 22.66 -30.73
C GLN A 801 31.83 21.84 -30.78
N PRO A 802 31.87 20.75 -31.57
CA PRO A 802 33.10 20.02 -31.80
C PRO A 802 34.18 20.93 -32.39
N PHE A 803 35.43 20.77 -31.96
CA PHE A 803 36.57 21.52 -32.52
C PHE A 803 37.46 20.57 -33.32
N VAL A 804 38.39 21.17 -34.08
CA VAL A 804 39.35 20.41 -34.88
C VAL A 804 40.11 19.40 -34.02
N GLY A 805 40.21 18.14 -34.49
CA GLY A 805 40.89 17.07 -33.75
C GLY A 805 39.98 16.20 -32.90
N ASP A 806 38.78 16.67 -32.52
CA ASP A 806 37.79 15.83 -31.85
C ASP A 806 37.49 14.59 -32.71
N ALA A 807 37.52 13.42 -32.07
CA ALA A 807 37.08 12.16 -32.62
C ALA A 807 36.06 11.51 -31.69
N PHE A 808 34.99 11.01 -32.29
CA PHE A 808 33.90 10.34 -31.58
C PHE A 808 33.86 8.89 -32.03
N TRP A 809 34.07 8.01 -31.07
CA TRP A 809 34.01 6.57 -31.27
C TRP A 809 32.57 6.10 -31.12
N LEU A 810 31.84 6.10 -32.23
CA LEU A 810 30.40 5.89 -32.25
C LEU A 810 30.01 4.43 -32.05
N PHE A 811 30.81 3.49 -32.54
CA PHE A 811 30.54 2.06 -32.34
C PHE A 811 31.78 1.18 -32.42
N ASP A 812 31.74 0.02 -31.79
CA ASP A 812 32.72 -1.04 -31.94
C ASP A 812 32.06 -2.42 -32.06
N ALA A 813 32.71 -3.31 -32.80
CA ALA A 813 32.22 -4.66 -33.06
C ALA A 813 33.37 -5.62 -33.39
N THR A 814 33.14 -6.93 -33.25
CA THR A 814 34.11 -7.95 -33.70
C THR A 814 34.34 -7.86 -35.21
N ALA A 815 33.29 -7.54 -35.97
CA ALA A 815 33.35 -7.22 -37.39
C ALA A 815 32.30 -6.15 -37.72
N ILE A 816 32.61 -5.26 -38.65
CA ILE A 816 31.69 -4.25 -39.20
C ILE A 816 31.52 -4.54 -40.68
N ASP A 817 30.28 -4.71 -41.14
CA ASP A 817 29.95 -4.96 -42.53
C ASP A 817 28.79 -4.09 -43.04
N GLY A 818 28.68 -3.97 -44.37
CA GLY A 818 27.70 -3.11 -45.01
C GLY A 818 28.14 -1.64 -45.16
N SER A 819 27.17 -0.78 -45.42
CA SER A 819 27.37 0.66 -45.61
C SER A 819 26.07 1.43 -45.40
N PHE A 820 26.13 2.58 -44.72
CA PHE A 820 24.99 3.48 -44.62
C PHE A 820 24.64 4.08 -46.00
N ALA A 821 23.36 4.05 -46.35
CA ALA A 821 22.83 4.73 -47.53
C ALA A 821 22.82 6.26 -47.37
N ALA A 822 22.77 6.77 -46.13
CA ALA A 822 22.92 8.19 -45.85
C ALA A 822 23.63 8.44 -44.50
N LEU A 823 24.56 9.39 -44.50
CA LEU A 823 25.19 9.92 -43.29
C LEU A 823 24.61 11.31 -43.02
N LYS A 824 23.83 11.45 -41.94
CA LYS A 824 23.24 12.72 -41.51
C LYS A 824 24.01 13.20 -40.28
N LEU A 825 25.12 13.88 -40.54
CA LEU A 825 25.96 14.49 -39.52
C LEU A 825 25.55 15.96 -39.33
N PRO A 826 25.67 16.52 -38.12
CA PRO A 826 25.28 17.89 -37.84
C PRO A 826 26.29 18.87 -38.48
N ASP A 827 25.83 20.07 -38.81
CA ASP A 827 26.72 21.11 -39.31
C ASP A 827 27.76 21.48 -38.25
N LEU A 828 29.00 21.67 -38.69
CA LEU A 828 30.10 22.12 -37.85
C LEU A 828 30.32 23.62 -38.05
N ALA A 829 31.10 24.23 -37.14
CA ALA A 829 31.51 25.62 -37.26
C ALA A 829 32.20 25.90 -38.62
N THR A 830 32.08 27.14 -39.11
CA THR A 830 32.64 27.57 -40.40
C THR A 830 34.12 27.20 -40.51
N GLY A 831 34.49 26.48 -41.56
CA GLY A 831 35.85 26.02 -41.80
C GLY A 831 36.18 24.63 -41.26
N LEU A 832 35.22 23.92 -40.68
CA LEU A 832 35.36 22.52 -40.24
C LEU A 832 34.51 21.56 -41.08
N THR A 833 34.90 20.29 -41.12
CA THR A 833 34.17 19.20 -41.78
C THR A 833 34.37 17.87 -41.06
N TRP A 834 33.42 16.94 -41.24
CA TRP A 834 33.51 15.58 -40.71
C TRP A 834 34.36 14.67 -41.61
N ASN A 835 35.33 13.99 -41.03
CA ASN A 835 36.08 12.89 -41.64
C ASN A 835 35.46 11.56 -41.22
N THR A 836 34.93 10.82 -42.19
CA THR A 836 34.24 9.53 -41.99
C THR A 836 35.04 8.34 -42.52
N SER A 837 36.30 8.54 -42.93
CA SER A 837 37.15 7.47 -43.50
C SER A 837 37.39 6.28 -42.56
N GLN A 838 37.29 6.50 -41.26
CA GLN A 838 37.44 5.49 -40.20
C GLN A 838 36.09 4.97 -39.67
N LEU A 839 34.96 5.43 -40.21
CA LEU A 839 33.64 5.09 -39.68
C LEU A 839 33.34 3.59 -39.81
N LEU A 840 33.58 2.99 -40.98
CA LEU A 840 33.28 1.57 -41.19
C LEU A 840 34.42 0.62 -40.85
N SER A 841 35.62 1.14 -40.55
CA SER A 841 36.79 0.33 -40.17
C SER A 841 37.11 0.35 -38.68
N ARG A 842 36.72 1.43 -37.99
CA ARG A 842 36.96 1.64 -36.55
C ARG A 842 35.73 2.18 -35.80
N GLY A 843 34.64 2.53 -36.49
CA GLY A 843 33.48 3.18 -35.87
C GLY A 843 33.71 4.63 -35.46
N VAL A 844 34.68 5.31 -36.07
CA VAL A 844 35.11 6.64 -35.65
C VAL A 844 34.77 7.70 -36.70
N VAL A 845 34.21 8.82 -36.27
CA VAL A 845 34.15 10.07 -37.02
C VAL A 845 35.06 11.11 -36.39
N ARG A 846 35.72 11.95 -37.21
CA ARG A 846 36.64 13.00 -36.72
C ARG A 846 36.27 14.37 -37.26
N VAL A 847 36.58 15.41 -36.52
CA VAL A 847 36.45 16.80 -36.93
C VAL A 847 37.79 17.27 -37.50
N GLN A 848 37.78 17.84 -38.69
CA GLN A 848 39.00 18.33 -39.35
C GLN A 848 38.76 19.66 -40.08
N PRO A 849 39.82 20.39 -40.47
CA PRO A 849 39.67 21.61 -41.27
C PRO A 849 39.08 21.30 -42.66
N ALA A 850 38.27 22.23 -43.16
CA ALA A 850 37.70 22.22 -44.51
C ALA A 850 38.83 22.36 -45.54
N GLY A 851 39.37 21.23 -46.00
CA GLY A 851 40.56 21.16 -46.85
C GLY A 851 41.36 19.85 -46.70
N GLY A 852 41.12 19.07 -45.64
CA GLY A 852 41.65 17.71 -45.50
C GLY A 852 43.12 17.61 -45.06
N THR A 853 43.68 18.65 -44.47
CA THR A 853 45.05 18.61 -43.92
C THR A 853 45.10 17.69 -42.70
N LEU A 854 46.02 16.71 -42.72
CA LEU A 854 46.27 15.80 -41.60
C LEU A 854 46.79 16.61 -40.40
N LEU A 855 46.11 16.45 -39.26
CA LEU A 855 46.62 16.93 -37.97
C LEU A 855 47.88 16.12 -37.60
N LEU A 856 48.90 16.80 -37.09
CA LEU A 856 50.05 16.15 -36.47
C LEU A 856 49.55 15.35 -35.27
N SER A 857 50.07 14.13 -35.05
CA SER A 857 49.51 13.17 -34.08
C SER A 857 49.49 13.65 -32.62
N ALA A 858 50.14 14.77 -32.28
CA ALA A 858 50.16 15.32 -30.93
C ALA A 858 49.83 16.82 -30.87
N ASN A 859 49.26 17.36 -31.96
CA ASN A 859 48.70 18.71 -32.03
C ASN A 859 47.22 18.61 -31.60
N PHE A 860 47.00 18.64 -30.30
CA PHE A 860 45.72 18.41 -29.64
C PHE A 860 44.79 19.63 -29.66
N ASP A 861 45.30 20.85 -29.79
CA ASP A 861 44.45 22.04 -30.01
C ASP A 861 44.14 22.30 -31.49
N GLY A 862 44.86 21.63 -32.39
CA GLY A 862 44.65 21.65 -33.83
C GLY A 862 45.12 22.93 -34.51
N GLU A 863 45.98 23.72 -33.89
CA GLU A 863 46.47 24.99 -34.44
C GLU A 863 47.57 24.84 -35.50
N GLY A 864 48.13 23.63 -35.60
CA GLY A 864 49.05 23.22 -36.67
C GLY A 864 50.50 23.06 -36.21
N GLU A 865 50.78 23.41 -34.96
CA GLU A 865 52.07 23.26 -34.28
C GLU A 865 51.94 22.16 -33.19
N VAL A 866 53.06 21.66 -32.65
CA VAL A 866 53.04 20.80 -31.45
C VAL A 866 53.83 21.53 -30.37
N ASP A 867 53.14 22.10 -29.37
CA ASP A 867 53.73 23.06 -28.44
C ASP A 867 53.26 22.89 -26.97
N ALA A 868 53.46 23.90 -26.11
CA ALA A 868 53.11 23.80 -24.70
C ALA A 868 51.58 23.77 -24.43
N ALA A 869 50.75 24.34 -25.30
CA ALA A 869 49.30 24.33 -25.17
C ALA A 869 48.72 22.91 -25.31
N ASP A 870 49.29 22.11 -26.21
CA ASP A 870 48.96 20.69 -26.36
C ASP A 870 49.22 19.89 -25.08
N LEU A 871 50.31 20.20 -24.36
CA LEU A 871 50.62 19.53 -23.10
C LEU A 871 49.54 19.78 -22.05
N GLU A 872 48.98 20.99 -21.98
CA GLU A 872 47.89 21.32 -21.06
C GLU A 872 46.63 20.50 -21.38
N ILE A 873 46.34 20.27 -22.67
CA ILE A 873 45.23 19.41 -23.11
C ILE A 873 45.47 17.96 -22.69
N TRP A 874 46.64 17.39 -22.96
CA TRP A 874 46.96 16.04 -22.49
C TRP A 874 46.84 15.90 -20.97
N GLN A 875 47.36 16.87 -20.20
CA GLN A 875 47.27 16.86 -18.73
C GLN A 875 45.83 16.90 -18.24
N THR A 876 44.98 17.70 -18.89
CA THR A 876 43.56 17.84 -18.53
C THR A 876 42.81 16.52 -18.69
N TRP A 877 43.16 15.74 -19.72
CA TRP A 877 42.43 14.52 -20.09
C TRP A 877 43.16 13.22 -19.70
N TYR A 878 44.31 13.30 -19.03
CA TYR A 878 45.07 12.12 -18.62
C TYR A 878 44.25 11.13 -17.79
N GLY A 879 44.24 9.86 -18.22
CA GLY A 879 43.47 8.78 -17.62
C GLY A 879 41.99 8.72 -18.05
N LYS A 880 41.53 9.65 -18.89
CA LYS A 880 40.18 9.66 -19.45
C LYS A 880 40.12 8.91 -20.78
N ARG A 881 38.93 8.41 -21.11
CA ARG A 881 38.65 7.85 -22.44
C ARG A 881 38.08 8.94 -23.35
N THR A 882 38.95 9.54 -24.15
CA THR A 882 38.62 10.65 -25.04
C THR A 882 39.63 10.70 -26.18
N SER A 883 39.30 11.43 -27.25
CA SER A 883 40.24 11.78 -28.31
C SER A 883 41.09 13.01 -27.97
N ARG A 884 40.69 13.80 -26.97
CA ARG A 884 41.44 14.99 -26.55
C ARG A 884 42.70 14.60 -25.78
N GLY A 885 43.87 14.87 -26.34
CA GLY A 885 45.13 14.42 -25.75
C GLY A 885 45.53 12.98 -26.07
N ASP A 886 44.77 12.28 -26.94
CA ASP A 886 45.06 10.92 -27.39
C ASP A 886 45.81 10.96 -28.74
N ALA A 887 47.11 10.68 -28.71
CA ALA A 887 47.99 10.81 -29.86
C ALA A 887 48.11 9.52 -30.66
N ASP A 888 47.97 8.37 -30.02
CA ASP A 888 48.06 7.07 -30.70
C ASP A 888 46.69 6.56 -31.22
N GLY A 889 45.62 7.23 -30.82
CA GLY A 889 44.27 7.04 -31.35
C GLY A 889 43.58 5.81 -30.77
N ASP A 890 43.95 5.39 -29.56
CA ASP A 890 43.34 4.26 -28.84
C ASP A 890 42.19 4.65 -27.89
N PHE A 891 41.86 5.95 -27.85
CA PHE A 891 40.84 6.59 -27.00
C PHE A 891 41.08 6.40 -25.51
N LEU A 892 42.33 6.23 -25.08
CA LEU A 892 42.72 6.26 -23.68
C LEU A 892 43.95 7.15 -23.52
N VAL A 893 43.77 8.32 -22.90
CA VAL A 893 44.87 9.26 -22.71
C VAL A 893 45.83 8.73 -21.64
N THR A 894 47.00 8.27 -22.05
CA THR A 894 48.01 7.65 -21.21
C THR A 894 49.37 8.34 -21.32
N GLY A 895 50.39 7.76 -20.67
CA GLY A 895 51.77 8.21 -20.81
C GLY A 895 52.35 7.95 -22.19
N ARG A 896 51.73 7.12 -23.04
CA ARG A 896 52.17 6.92 -24.42
C ARG A 896 51.90 8.15 -25.28
N ASP A 897 50.78 8.81 -25.05
CA ASP A 897 50.38 10.03 -25.76
C ASP A 897 51.30 11.21 -25.43
N PHE A 898 51.71 11.29 -24.17
CA PHE A 898 52.74 12.23 -23.74
C PHE A 898 54.07 12.03 -24.48
N LEU A 899 54.48 10.78 -24.69
CA LEU A 899 55.72 10.48 -25.43
C LEU A 899 55.59 10.86 -26.91
N ALA A 900 54.40 10.74 -27.50
CA ALA A 900 54.13 11.19 -28.85
C ALA A 900 54.18 12.73 -28.97
N TRP A 901 53.68 13.46 -27.96
CA TRP A 901 53.83 14.92 -27.84
C TRP A 901 55.29 15.37 -27.65
N GLN A 902 56.09 14.61 -26.91
CA GLN A 902 57.49 14.95 -26.66
C GLN A 902 58.39 14.78 -27.90
N ALA A 903 58.02 13.93 -28.85
CA ALA A 903 58.89 13.58 -29.98
C ALA A 903 59.22 14.75 -30.96
N PRO A 904 58.28 15.65 -31.32
CA PRO A 904 58.56 16.78 -32.21
C PRO A 904 59.27 17.97 -31.53
N THR A 905 59.18 18.11 -30.20
CA THR A 905 59.65 19.29 -29.46
C THR A 905 61.16 19.29 -29.15
N GLY A 906 61.87 18.19 -29.43
CA GLY A 906 63.33 18.09 -29.28
C GLY A 906 63.84 17.99 -27.82
N ALA A 907 62.94 17.80 -26.84
CA ALA A 907 63.29 17.65 -25.43
C ALA A 907 63.83 16.22 -25.13
N SER A 908 64.89 16.11 -24.32
CA SER A 908 65.44 14.81 -23.88
C SER A 908 64.42 14.07 -23.00
N ALA A 909 64.12 12.80 -23.33
CA ALA A 909 63.15 11.93 -22.66
C ALA A 909 63.15 12.08 -21.12
N SER A 910 62.19 12.84 -20.61
CA SER A 910 61.88 12.94 -19.19
C SER A 910 60.86 11.86 -18.83
N ALA A 911 60.99 11.29 -17.63
CA ALA A 911 60.07 10.25 -17.15
C ALA A 911 58.62 10.74 -17.14
N VAL A 912 57.68 9.87 -17.53
CA VAL A 912 56.22 10.11 -17.49
C VAL A 912 55.85 10.66 -16.10
N PRO A 913 55.22 11.84 -15.98
CA PRO A 913 54.83 12.40 -14.69
C PRO A 913 53.81 11.51 -13.97
N GLU A 914 53.96 11.26 -12.67
CA GLU A 914 52.95 10.54 -11.89
C GLU A 914 51.67 11.37 -11.66
N PRO A 915 50.50 10.73 -11.47
CA PRO A 915 49.15 11.33 -11.63
C PRO A 915 48.75 12.43 -10.62
N GLY A 916 49.69 13.04 -9.89
CA GLY A 916 49.41 14.01 -8.83
C GLY A 916 50.45 15.13 -8.63
N ALA A 917 51.36 15.35 -9.57
CA ALA A 917 52.48 16.31 -9.40
C ALA A 917 52.41 17.59 -10.26
N VAL A 918 51.25 17.91 -10.87
CA VAL A 918 51.16 18.98 -11.89
C VAL A 918 50.96 20.40 -11.30
N SER A 919 50.87 20.57 -9.98
CA SER A 919 50.70 21.92 -9.38
C SER A 919 52.00 22.70 -9.14
N GLU A 920 53.19 22.12 -9.33
CA GLU A 920 54.46 22.79 -8.97
C GLU A 920 55.50 22.74 -10.11
N VAL A 921 55.18 23.24 -11.31
CA VAL A 921 56.22 23.52 -12.33
C VAL A 921 55.97 24.86 -13.01
N ILE A 922 55.64 25.91 -12.24
CA ILE A 922 55.90 27.29 -12.67
C ILE A 922 56.48 28.06 -11.48
N GLY A 923 57.81 28.16 -11.44
CA GLY A 923 58.55 28.97 -10.50
C GLY A 923 59.84 29.46 -11.16
N LEU A 924 59.74 30.61 -11.84
CA LEU A 924 60.85 31.31 -12.50
C LEU A 924 62.08 31.46 -11.59
N THR A 925 63.26 31.40 -12.20
CA THR A 925 64.48 32.01 -11.67
C THR A 925 64.30 33.50 -11.40
N ALA A 926 64.32 33.93 -10.14
CA ALA A 926 65.17 35.02 -9.64
C ALA A 926 65.07 35.20 -8.11
N ALA A 927 66.17 34.88 -7.43
CA ALA A 927 66.70 35.46 -6.20
C ALA A 927 65.82 35.62 -4.93
N GLY A 928 66.17 34.83 -3.90
CA GLY A 928 66.60 35.40 -2.61
C GLY A 928 65.70 35.19 -1.39
N GLY A 929 66.04 34.20 -0.56
CA GLY A 929 65.73 34.11 0.88
C GLY A 929 64.31 33.66 1.22
N GLY A 930 64.03 32.71 2.11
CA GLY A 930 64.87 32.01 3.05
C GLY A 930 63.94 31.26 4.01
N MET A 931 64.15 29.93 4.07
CA MET A 931 63.95 29.09 5.25
C MET A 931 62.53 28.60 5.64
N ARG A 932 62.28 27.36 5.18
CA ARG A 932 61.86 26.16 5.94
C ARG A 932 60.46 26.11 6.56
N MET A 933 59.59 25.41 5.82
CA MET A 933 58.67 24.40 6.34
C MET A 933 59.36 23.30 7.16
N LEU A 934 58.59 22.69 8.06
CA LEU A 934 58.52 21.25 8.37
C LEU A 934 57.19 21.07 9.12
N GLY A 935 56.25 20.18 8.81
CA GLY A 935 56.18 19.12 7.83
C GLY A 935 55.13 18.11 8.30
N ARG A 936 54.26 17.68 7.37
CA ARG A 936 53.88 16.28 7.11
C ARG A 936 53.45 15.40 8.31
N ARG A 937 52.24 14.81 8.26
CA ARG A 937 51.96 13.53 7.56
C ARG A 937 50.53 12.99 7.82
N ARG A 938 49.87 12.71 6.68
CA ARG A 938 49.06 11.55 6.25
C ARG A 938 47.93 10.92 7.10
N PRO A 939 46.91 10.34 6.42
CA PRO A 939 45.62 9.94 7.00
C PRO A 939 45.36 8.42 6.99
N LYS A 940 44.29 8.01 7.71
CA LYS A 940 43.36 6.86 7.54
C LYS A 940 42.85 6.50 8.95
N SER A 941 41.59 6.16 9.22
CA SER A 941 40.35 6.04 8.46
C SER A 941 39.22 5.75 9.46
N SER A 942 37.98 5.93 8.99
CA SER A 942 36.74 5.26 9.41
C SER A 942 36.03 5.64 10.72
N ARG A 943 34.82 6.17 10.47
CA ARG A 943 33.50 5.79 11.01
C ARG A 943 32.98 6.43 12.30
N HIS A 944 31.74 6.89 12.12
CA HIS A 944 30.65 7.14 13.07
C HIS A 944 30.67 8.43 13.89
N SER A 945 29.89 9.38 13.33
CA SER A 945 28.92 10.25 13.99
C SER A 945 28.65 10.00 15.47
N THR A 946 28.79 11.06 16.26
CA THR A 946 27.90 11.36 17.39
C THR A 946 27.83 12.87 17.58
N ALA A 947 26.67 13.29 18.08
CA ALA A 947 26.40 14.52 18.82
C ALA A 947 26.43 15.83 18.00
N ALA A 948 25.30 16.49 17.83
CA ALA A 948 24.56 17.25 18.84
C ALA A 948 25.21 18.60 19.19
N ALA A 949 24.34 19.60 19.13
CA ALA A 949 24.32 20.80 19.95
C ALA A 949 25.28 21.97 19.62
N LEU A 950 24.62 23.02 19.14
CA LEU A 950 24.47 24.32 19.80
C LEU A 950 25.37 25.49 19.35
N LEU A 951 24.64 26.56 18.98
CA LEU A 951 24.87 27.98 19.27
C LEU A 951 26.03 28.62 18.47
N ASP A 952 25.94 29.84 17.97
CA ASP A 952 25.04 30.95 18.27
C ASP A 952 25.17 31.98 17.14
N ASP A 953 24.12 32.80 17.03
CA ASP A 953 24.09 34.23 16.67
C ASP A 953 24.92 34.73 15.46
N ASP A 954 24.42 35.61 14.59
CA ASP A 954 23.69 36.83 14.92
C ASP A 954 23.23 37.54 13.62
N LEU A 955 22.23 38.41 13.79
CA LEU A 955 21.87 39.59 12.97
C LEU A 955 21.24 39.38 11.57
N ALA A 956 20.27 40.18 11.11
CA ALA A 956 19.27 41.09 11.69
C ALA A 956 18.52 41.71 10.50
N ARG A 957 17.18 41.78 10.64
CA ARG A 957 16.27 42.85 10.21
C ARG A 957 16.20 43.23 8.71
N ALA A 958 15.07 42.90 8.09
CA ALA A 958 13.94 43.84 7.88
C ALA A 958 12.64 43.05 7.74
#